data_AF-A0A812PRL7-F1
#
_entry.id   AF-A0A812PRL7-F1
#
_cell.length_a   1.000
_cell.length_b   1.000
_cell.length_c   1.000
_cell.angle_alpha   90.00
_cell.angle_beta   90.00
_cell.angle_gamma   90.00
#
_symmetry.space_group_name_H-M   'P 1'
#
loop_
_entity.id
_entity.type
_entity.pdbx_description
1 polymer ?
#
loop_
_entity_poly.entity_id
_entity_poly.type
_entity_poly.pdbx_seq_one_letter_code
_entity_poly.pdbx_strand_id
1 'polypeptide(L)'
;DFEEHEAWVPQLFEPVRLKFFVRPVVPQDILFFLLEETDPSASVVVLAAVHPKVRGKVWKEVVLFRDLRVVQVFKIESYGHQHYRSLEYTTNSRYCLAEKQPSPNDRDDPWPDWGRYEAGAPDLNLADRPASVVMSRTIVKDTVGDGSAGAGSDKKDPLDDSAEWSDGEPSDDETEQEKKERTVWERSQKEGEQYLPKRLLKGLLPEGLLQKYFIYQQNESPWRAVRGYPKTPEGEEDREPDHHLEIKLVKVGKVPATGHRGWCALVRKRWKAAGRKPWYLLNMLYAKEGTPLHSLARTLVRLEDLSFILAWTEQDPRELGSNAGRDPPIHLIEMPRLLLSFAVKKAPDGSRGLWSLDHAELSVPLGPPTFARTQAAKLLEPMPHSLLLQTANAQFFALLPNIKVHRPHVSTDPFSTELVMERGNTDWWAAAKNKTFLYPIHASRSFLQTPTLASALYMMMLRWMHRDYRGVAGLVSAVGTDSKFEDDEMQIFKSLGRITDPHPDSHANRLRVSLAIADANMELPWDLLQETAGYLGKLAHVSARSRLPEEGELRTLELCDQIRKCLEIIQNEVEQLRQRWWGQWGAVRLKRFVELLESEKERKLANFQEAQEVEQWLRQLLRKMRASQLPQTKEEIRSMALKVFGDYEVDPNTELALDNRSKYLERLGGRDGARPGE
;
A
#
# COMPACT_ATOMS: atom_id res chain seq x y z
N ASP A 1 23.46 10.36 -31.23
CA ASP A 1 23.32 9.55 -32.45
C ASP A 1 22.98 8.14 -32.02
N PHE A 2 21.71 7.76 -32.17
CA PHE A 2 21.23 6.42 -31.89
C PHE A 2 21.01 5.70 -33.22
N GLU A 3 21.30 4.41 -33.27
CA GLU A 3 20.98 3.59 -34.45
C GLU A 3 19.46 3.34 -34.56
N GLU A 4 19.00 2.87 -35.73
CA GLU A 4 17.56 2.65 -35.97
C GLU A 4 16.95 1.67 -34.95
N HIS A 5 17.69 0.64 -34.57
CA HIS A 5 17.27 -0.36 -33.59
C HIS A 5 17.26 0.17 -32.13
N GLU A 6 17.83 1.35 -31.90
CA GLU A 6 17.89 2.06 -30.61
C GLU A 6 16.84 3.18 -30.48
N ALA A 7 16.03 3.43 -31.52
CA ALA A 7 15.08 4.54 -31.56
C ALA A 7 14.07 4.55 -30.39
N TRP A 8 13.82 3.41 -29.75
CA TRP A 8 12.96 3.29 -28.57
C TRP A 8 13.58 3.88 -27.29
N VAL A 9 14.91 3.97 -27.20
CA VAL A 9 15.64 4.51 -26.04
C VAL A 9 15.28 5.98 -25.78
N PRO A 10 15.44 6.91 -26.74
CA PRO A 10 15.05 8.30 -26.55
C PRO A 10 13.54 8.45 -26.36
N GLN A 11 12.71 7.65 -27.06
CA GLN A 11 11.25 7.69 -26.89
C GLN A 11 10.81 7.40 -25.44
N LEU A 12 11.48 6.48 -24.75
CA LEU A 12 11.19 6.15 -23.35
C LEU A 12 11.84 7.11 -22.36
N PHE A 13 13.09 7.53 -22.60
CA PHE A 13 13.87 8.26 -21.60
C PHE A 13 13.71 9.78 -21.68
N GLU A 14 13.45 10.35 -22.86
CA GLU A 14 13.40 11.79 -23.04
C GLU A 14 12.40 12.50 -22.12
N PRO A 15 11.17 11.97 -21.89
CA PRO A 15 10.24 12.60 -20.95
C PRO A 15 10.78 12.67 -19.52
N VAL A 16 11.48 11.61 -19.07
CA VAL A 16 12.12 11.55 -17.74
C VAL A 16 13.30 12.53 -17.67
N ARG A 17 14.09 12.61 -18.75
CA ARG A 17 15.23 13.53 -18.87
C ARG A 17 14.78 14.98 -18.75
N LEU A 18 13.78 15.38 -19.53
CA LEU A 18 13.23 16.73 -19.52
C LEU A 18 12.63 17.11 -18.16
N LYS A 19 11.98 16.16 -17.48
CA LYS A 19 11.36 16.41 -16.17
C LYS A 19 12.36 16.63 -15.04
N PHE A 20 13.48 15.91 -15.02
CA PHE A 20 14.37 15.89 -13.84
C PHE A 20 15.79 16.37 -14.08
N PHE A 21 16.29 16.28 -15.31
CA PHE A 21 17.73 16.37 -15.61
C PHE A 21 18.10 17.49 -16.60
N VAL A 22 17.15 18.37 -16.92
CA VAL A 22 17.32 19.51 -17.82
C VAL A 22 16.95 20.80 -17.11
N ARG A 23 17.55 21.92 -17.55
CA ARG A 23 17.20 23.27 -17.07
C ARG A 23 15.70 23.56 -17.23
N PRO A 24 15.06 24.24 -16.26
CA PRO A 24 15.66 24.90 -15.09
C PRO A 24 15.83 24.01 -13.84
N VAL A 25 15.41 22.73 -13.89
CA VAL A 25 15.38 21.84 -12.71
C VAL A 25 16.79 21.61 -12.15
N VAL A 26 17.77 21.48 -13.04
CA VAL A 26 19.20 21.42 -12.70
C VAL A 26 19.93 22.67 -13.23
N PRO A 27 21.00 23.13 -12.55
CA PRO A 27 21.76 24.30 -12.98
C PRO A 27 22.49 24.09 -14.31
N GLN A 28 22.79 22.84 -14.65
CA GLN A 28 23.40 22.43 -15.90
C GLN A 28 22.85 21.06 -16.29
N ASP A 29 22.52 20.90 -17.58
CA ASP A 29 21.99 19.65 -18.11
C ASP A 29 22.94 18.49 -17.82
N ILE A 30 22.38 17.37 -17.36
CA ILE A 30 23.13 16.15 -17.06
C ILE A 30 23.33 15.35 -18.36
N LEU A 31 24.55 14.89 -18.58
CA LEU A 31 24.91 14.08 -19.74
C LEU A 31 24.73 12.58 -19.43
N PHE A 32 24.19 11.86 -20.42
CA PHE A 32 23.94 10.43 -20.35
C PHE A 32 24.69 9.74 -21.48
N PHE A 33 25.33 8.62 -21.16
CA PHE A 33 26.10 7.81 -22.11
C PHE A 33 25.64 6.36 -22.03
N LEU A 34 25.59 5.68 -23.17
CA LEU A 34 25.43 4.23 -23.20
C LEU A 34 26.65 3.57 -22.54
N LEU A 35 26.41 2.64 -21.62
CA LEU A 35 27.50 1.93 -20.92
C LEU A 35 28.17 0.90 -21.83
N GLU A 36 27.39 0.26 -22.70
CA GLU A 36 27.80 -0.73 -23.68
C GLU A 36 27.04 -0.45 -25.00
N GLU A 37 27.64 -0.73 -26.15
CA GLU A 37 26.96 -0.69 -27.46
C GLU A 37 25.79 -1.65 -27.45
N THR A 38 24.61 -1.27 -27.94
CA THR A 38 23.44 -2.13 -27.80
C THR A 38 23.42 -3.29 -28.82
N ASP A 39 23.04 -4.49 -28.37
CA ASP A 39 22.76 -5.61 -29.26
C ASP A 39 21.33 -5.45 -29.83
N PRO A 40 21.07 -5.67 -31.13
CA PRO A 40 19.72 -5.56 -31.71
C PRO A 40 18.65 -6.42 -31.02
N SER A 41 19.07 -7.52 -30.38
CA SER A 41 18.20 -8.41 -29.62
C SER A 41 17.96 -7.96 -28.17
N ALA A 42 18.69 -6.96 -27.67
CA ALA A 42 18.58 -6.45 -26.31
C ALA A 42 17.17 -5.92 -26.01
N SER A 43 16.63 -6.32 -24.87
CA SER A 43 15.40 -5.78 -24.31
C SER A 43 15.66 -4.79 -23.17
N VAL A 44 16.91 -4.69 -22.70
CA VAL A 44 17.32 -3.79 -21.62
C VAL A 44 18.59 -3.04 -21.98
N VAL A 45 18.59 -1.74 -21.71
CA VAL A 45 19.73 -0.83 -21.93
C VAL A 45 20.07 -0.09 -20.64
N VAL A 46 21.35 0.17 -20.42
CA VAL A 46 21.84 0.92 -19.25
C VAL A 46 22.57 2.17 -19.71
N LEU A 47 22.11 3.32 -19.21
CA LEU A 47 22.76 4.62 -19.39
C LEU A 47 23.49 5.02 -18.12
N ALA A 48 24.70 5.53 -18.26
CA ALA A 48 25.48 6.15 -17.19
C ALA A 48 25.28 7.67 -17.21
N ALA A 49 24.82 8.21 -16.08
CA ALA A 49 24.72 9.66 -15.89
C ALA A 49 26.03 10.19 -15.28
N VAL A 50 26.62 11.19 -15.93
CA VAL A 50 27.83 11.87 -15.45
C VAL A 50 27.46 13.26 -14.99
N HIS A 51 27.68 13.54 -13.70
CA HIS A 51 27.38 14.84 -13.13
C HIS A 51 28.47 15.86 -13.54
N PRO A 52 28.12 17.08 -14.02
CA PRO A 52 29.10 18.06 -14.51
C PRO A 52 30.18 18.45 -13.49
N LYS A 53 29.82 18.48 -12.19
CA LYS A 53 30.75 18.75 -11.08
C LYS A 53 31.65 17.55 -10.70
N VAL A 54 31.33 16.34 -11.13
CA VAL A 54 32.11 15.12 -10.81
C VAL A 54 32.73 14.60 -12.10
N ARG A 55 33.93 15.06 -12.39
CA ARG A 55 34.66 14.60 -13.58
C ARG A 55 34.96 13.10 -13.48
N GLY A 56 34.50 12.35 -14.48
CA GLY A 56 34.91 10.97 -14.72
C GLY A 56 34.30 9.89 -13.81
N LYS A 57 33.30 10.19 -12.98
CA LYS A 57 32.59 9.17 -12.20
C LYS A 57 31.11 9.14 -12.55
N VAL A 58 30.59 7.92 -12.70
CA VAL A 58 29.15 7.69 -12.83
C VAL A 58 28.48 8.05 -11.51
N TRP A 59 27.45 8.86 -11.59
CA TRP A 59 26.69 9.33 -10.43
C TRP A 59 25.36 8.58 -10.28
N LYS A 60 24.69 8.35 -11.42
CA LYS A 60 23.47 7.55 -11.50
C LYS A 60 23.54 6.61 -12.67
N GLU A 61 22.77 5.55 -12.59
CA GLU A 61 22.50 4.68 -13.71
C GLU A 61 21.01 4.69 -14.04
N VAL A 62 20.69 4.71 -15.32
CA VAL A 62 19.32 4.61 -15.81
C VAL A 62 19.19 3.30 -16.55
N VAL A 63 18.27 2.45 -16.11
CA VAL A 63 17.97 1.17 -16.74
C VAL A 63 16.64 1.29 -17.47
N LEU A 64 16.64 1.01 -18.77
CA LEU A 64 15.46 1.07 -19.62
C LEU A 64 15.05 -0.34 -20.01
N PHE A 65 13.77 -0.65 -19.85
CA PHE A 65 13.16 -1.92 -20.22
C PHE A 65 12.26 -1.71 -21.44
N ARG A 66 12.68 -2.19 -22.61
CA ARG A 66 11.95 -2.05 -23.87
C ARG A 66 10.57 -2.72 -23.80
N ASP A 67 10.57 -3.99 -23.43
CA ASP A 67 9.39 -4.86 -23.51
C ASP A 67 8.31 -4.48 -22.48
N LEU A 68 8.71 -3.88 -21.34
CA LEU A 68 7.78 -3.35 -20.33
C LEU A 68 7.49 -1.86 -20.49
N ARG A 69 8.26 -1.15 -21.32
CA ARG A 69 8.25 0.31 -21.48
C ARG A 69 8.43 1.08 -20.17
N VAL A 70 9.44 0.68 -19.40
CA VAL A 70 9.72 1.26 -18.06
C VAL A 70 11.13 1.80 -17.99
N VAL A 71 11.28 2.94 -17.32
CA VAL A 71 12.57 3.55 -17.01
C VAL A 71 12.75 3.53 -15.50
N GLN A 72 13.91 3.08 -15.04
CA GLN A 72 14.30 3.05 -13.64
C GLN A 72 15.61 3.81 -13.44
N VAL A 73 15.67 4.69 -12.44
CA VAL A 73 16.87 5.48 -12.12
C VAL A 73 17.42 5.03 -10.78
N PHE A 74 18.69 4.63 -10.79
CA PHE A 74 19.43 4.16 -9.64
C PHE A 74 20.48 5.18 -9.21
N LYS A 75 20.57 5.43 -7.90
CA LYS A 75 21.71 6.11 -7.29
C LYS A 75 22.83 5.12 -7.05
N ILE A 76 24.05 5.57 -7.29
CA ILE A 76 25.26 4.82 -6.93
C ILE A 76 25.68 5.26 -5.53
N GLU A 77 25.49 4.39 -4.54
CA GLU A 77 25.88 4.61 -3.15
C GLU A 77 27.21 3.93 -2.85
N SER A 78 28.07 4.61 -2.08
CA SER A 78 29.29 4.01 -1.55
C SER A 78 29.00 3.41 -0.17
N TYR A 79 29.33 2.13 0.03
CA TYR A 79 29.20 1.45 1.32
C TYR A 79 30.33 0.43 1.47
N GLY A 80 31.07 0.46 2.57
CA GLY A 80 32.18 -0.47 2.82
C GLY A 80 33.20 -0.53 1.67
N HIS A 81 33.63 0.62 1.15
CA HIS A 81 34.52 0.74 -0.01
C HIS A 81 34.02 0.11 -1.33
N GLN A 82 32.75 -0.28 -1.40
CA GLN A 82 32.11 -0.80 -2.61
C GLN A 82 30.99 0.14 -3.08
N HIS A 83 30.61 0.01 -4.34
CA HIS A 83 29.54 0.79 -4.96
C HIS A 83 28.30 -0.08 -5.18
N TYR A 84 27.15 0.39 -4.70
CA TYR A 84 25.87 -0.29 -4.79
C TYR A 84 24.87 0.57 -5.56
N ARG A 85 23.94 -0.09 -6.24
CA ARG A 85 22.82 0.57 -6.93
C ARG A 85 21.58 0.52 -6.03
N SER A 86 20.94 1.66 -5.83
CA SER A 86 19.66 1.75 -5.11
C SER A 86 18.62 2.49 -5.95
N LEU A 87 17.44 1.91 -6.11
CA LEU A 87 16.38 2.48 -6.93
C LEU A 87 15.78 3.73 -6.28
N GLU A 88 15.84 4.87 -6.98
CA GLU A 88 15.26 6.13 -6.55
C GLU A 88 13.93 6.44 -7.24
N TYR A 89 13.89 6.26 -8.55
CA TYR A 89 12.75 6.62 -9.40
C TYR A 89 12.40 5.52 -10.40
N THR A 90 11.11 5.39 -10.69
CA THR A 90 10.58 4.54 -11.78
C THR A 90 9.40 5.22 -12.45
N THR A 91 9.26 5.05 -13.77
CA THR A 91 8.06 5.50 -14.51
C THR A 91 6.85 4.60 -14.26
N ASN A 92 7.06 3.38 -13.76
CA ASN A 92 5.97 2.47 -13.39
C ASN A 92 6.32 1.67 -12.13
N SER A 93 5.71 2.02 -11.00
CA SER A 93 5.95 1.36 -9.71
C SER A 93 5.60 -0.14 -9.73
N ARG A 94 4.61 -0.51 -10.54
CA ARG A 94 4.16 -1.90 -10.68
C ARG A 94 5.24 -2.83 -11.24
N TYR A 95 6.14 -2.29 -12.05
CA TYR A 95 7.23 -3.02 -12.71
C TYR A 95 8.59 -2.58 -12.16
N CYS A 96 8.75 -2.63 -10.85
CA CYS A 96 10.05 -2.50 -10.21
C CYS A 96 10.17 -3.44 -9.01
N LEU A 97 11.40 -3.73 -8.59
CA LEU A 97 11.65 -4.67 -7.49
C LEU A 97 11.66 -3.99 -6.10
N ALA A 98 11.68 -2.66 -6.04
CA ALA A 98 11.53 -1.92 -4.79
C ALA A 98 10.08 -1.50 -4.59
N GLU A 99 9.64 -1.41 -3.34
CA GLU A 99 8.35 -0.79 -3.05
C GLU A 99 8.41 0.73 -3.30
N LYS A 100 7.55 1.22 -4.18
CA LYS A 100 7.44 2.63 -4.55
C LYS A 100 5.97 3.02 -4.68
N GLN A 101 5.59 4.12 -4.05
CA GLN A 101 4.21 4.60 -4.02
C GLN A 101 4.03 5.78 -5.00
N PRO A 102 3.16 5.65 -6.01
CA PRO A 102 2.71 6.80 -6.80
C PRO A 102 2.01 7.84 -5.91
N SER A 103 2.13 9.12 -6.27
CA SER A 103 1.53 10.21 -5.47
C SER A 103 0.00 10.06 -5.38
N PRO A 104 -0.58 10.05 -4.16
CA PRO A 104 -2.03 10.01 -3.95
C PRO A 104 -2.67 11.41 -3.93
N ASN A 105 -1.88 12.47 -4.11
CA ASN A 105 -2.33 13.84 -3.94
C ASN A 105 -3.13 14.33 -5.15
N ASP A 106 -4.02 15.28 -4.90
CA ASP A 106 -4.74 16.04 -5.91
C ASP A 106 -3.78 16.76 -6.87
N ARG A 107 -4.26 17.02 -8.08
CA ARG A 107 -3.47 17.50 -9.21
C ARG A 107 -4.24 18.56 -9.99
N ASP A 108 -3.50 19.44 -10.64
CA ASP A 108 -4.10 20.37 -11.60
C ASP A 108 -4.40 19.68 -12.94
N ASP A 109 -3.41 18.93 -13.44
CA ASP A 109 -3.46 18.23 -14.73
C ASP A 109 -3.43 16.70 -14.57
N PRO A 110 -4.03 15.94 -15.52
CA PRO A 110 -3.95 14.50 -15.55
C PRO A 110 -2.51 14.02 -15.63
N TRP A 111 -2.28 12.76 -15.28
CA TRP A 111 -0.95 12.19 -15.49
C TRP A 111 -0.61 12.16 -16.98
N PRO A 112 0.65 12.43 -17.35
CA PRO A 112 1.09 12.15 -18.69
C PRO A 112 1.04 10.63 -18.94
N ASP A 113 0.81 10.21 -20.18
CA ASP A 113 0.65 8.80 -20.55
C ASP A 113 1.80 7.90 -20.04
N TRP A 114 3.02 8.43 -20.03
CA TRP A 114 4.23 7.73 -19.60
C TRP A 114 4.43 7.69 -18.07
N GLY A 115 3.73 8.57 -17.33
CA GLY A 115 3.96 8.83 -15.91
C GLY A 115 2.80 8.45 -14.98
N ARG A 116 1.75 7.79 -15.47
CA ARG A 116 0.58 7.43 -14.65
C ARG A 116 0.90 6.67 -13.37
N TYR A 117 1.90 5.79 -13.44
CA TYR A 117 2.35 4.96 -12.32
C TYR A 117 3.75 5.36 -11.84
N GLU A 118 4.19 6.59 -12.15
CA GLU A 118 5.51 7.04 -11.73
C GLU A 118 5.60 7.14 -10.22
N ALA A 119 6.78 6.84 -9.67
CA ALA A 119 6.98 6.88 -8.24
C ALA A 119 8.44 7.16 -7.88
N GLY A 120 8.62 7.91 -6.80
CA GLY A 120 9.91 8.42 -6.34
C GLY A 120 10.36 9.69 -7.08
N ALA A 121 11.57 10.12 -6.78
CA ALA A 121 12.25 11.21 -7.48
C ALA A 121 13.77 10.96 -7.41
N PRO A 122 14.53 11.24 -8.47
CA PRO A 122 15.98 11.13 -8.41
C PRO A 122 16.57 12.20 -7.51
N ASP A 123 17.46 11.83 -6.60
CA ASP A 123 18.21 12.78 -5.76
C ASP A 123 19.20 13.54 -6.63
N LEU A 124 19.06 14.87 -6.74
CA LEU A 124 19.91 15.70 -7.59
C LEU A 124 21.14 16.26 -6.84
N ASN A 125 21.21 16.07 -5.52
CA ASN A 125 22.30 16.59 -4.71
C ASN A 125 23.51 15.64 -4.70
N LEU A 126 24.70 16.24 -4.72
CA LEU A 126 25.95 15.49 -4.74
C LEU A 126 26.56 15.25 -3.35
N ALA A 127 26.07 15.98 -2.34
CA ALA A 127 26.68 16.11 -1.02
C ALA A 127 26.30 14.99 -0.03
N ASP A 128 25.20 14.28 -0.25
CA ASP A 128 24.70 13.26 0.69
C ASP A 128 25.41 11.92 0.48
N ARG A 129 26.60 11.80 1.05
CA ARG A 129 27.24 10.51 1.36
C ARG A 129 27.33 10.37 2.87
N PRO A 130 26.28 9.84 3.54
CA PRO A 130 26.36 9.61 4.97
C PRO A 130 27.53 8.66 5.28
N ALA A 131 28.32 8.97 6.31
CA ALA A 131 29.27 8.03 6.86
C ALA A 131 28.49 6.77 7.29
N SER A 132 28.91 5.59 6.81
CA SER A 132 28.20 4.34 7.07
C SER A 132 29.07 3.39 7.87
N VAL A 133 28.57 2.93 9.01
CA VAL A 133 29.20 1.86 9.80
C VAL A 133 28.89 0.51 9.16
N VAL A 134 29.91 -0.35 9.09
CA VAL A 134 29.84 -1.70 8.55
C VAL A 134 29.83 -2.71 9.71
N MET A 135 28.84 -3.60 9.73
CA MET A 135 28.78 -4.70 10.70
C MET A 135 29.19 -6.02 10.05
N SER A 136 30.19 -6.69 10.60
CA SER A 136 30.68 -8.01 10.17
C SER A 136 30.51 -9.06 11.27
N ARG A 137 30.27 -10.31 10.89
CA ARG A 137 30.15 -11.46 11.80
C ARG A 137 30.93 -12.66 11.29
N THR A 138 31.37 -13.52 12.19
CA THR A 138 31.98 -14.82 11.86
C THR A 138 31.06 -15.93 12.35
N ILE A 139 30.71 -16.88 11.47
CA ILE A 139 29.99 -18.09 11.90
C ILE A 139 31.05 -19.06 12.42
N VAL A 140 31.26 -19.05 13.74
CA VAL A 140 32.08 -20.07 14.40
C VAL A 140 31.27 -21.36 14.37
N LYS A 141 31.67 -22.31 13.52
CA LYS A 141 31.20 -23.68 13.70
C LYS A 141 31.90 -24.21 14.93
N ASP A 142 31.15 -24.47 16.00
CA ASP A 142 31.64 -25.33 17.08
C ASP A 142 31.94 -26.69 16.46
N THR A 143 33.20 -26.89 16.07
CA THR A 143 33.73 -28.23 15.89
C THR A 143 33.69 -28.85 17.27
N VAL A 144 32.73 -29.74 17.49
CA VAL A 144 32.71 -30.64 18.64
C VAL A 144 34.07 -31.34 18.67
N GLY A 145 34.94 -30.87 19.56
CA GLY A 145 36.23 -31.43 19.88
C GLY A 145 36.25 -31.73 21.37
N ASP A 146 36.34 -33.02 21.68
CA ASP A 146 36.62 -33.57 23.01
C ASP A 146 37.69 -32.77 23.77
N GLY A 147 37.48 -32.56 25.08
CA GLY A 147 38.56 -32.14 25.97
C GLY A 147 38.14 -31.35 27.22
N SER A 148 37.77 -32.09 28.26
CA SER A 148 37.77 -31.79 29.71
C SER A 148 38.20 -30.42 30.28
N ALA A 149 37.39 -30.00 31.26
CA ALA A 149 37.73 -29.43 32.59
C ALA A 149 38.01 -27.91 32.73
N GLY A 150 37.26 -27.28 33.64
CA GLY A 150 37.58 -25.99 34.25
C GLY A 150 36.36 -25.31 34.87
N ALA A 151 36.28 -25.32 36.20
CA ALA A 151 35.15 -24.86 36.99
C ALA A 151 35.15 -23.33 37.26
N GLY A 152 33.94 -22.76 37.35
CA GLY A 152 33.51 -21.65 38.23
C GLY A 152 34.25 -20.31 38.23
N SER A 153 33.57 -19.23 37.83
CA SER A 153 33.25 -18.08 38.72
C SER A 153 32.53 -16.95 37.95
N ASP A 154 31.59 -16.34 38.67
CA ASP A 154 31.00 -14.99 38.56
C ASP A 154 30.82 -14.31 37.20
N LYS A 155 29.54 -14.24 36.79
CA LYS A 155 29.05 -13.29 35.79
C LYS A 155 29.11 -11.87 36.37
N LYS A 156 30.06 -11.06 35.90
CA LYS A 156 29.89 -9.61 35.83
C LYS A 156 29.35 -9.22 34.45
N ASP A 157 28.41 -8.28 34.47
CA ASP A 157 27.74 -7.70 33.31
C ASP A 157 28.78 -6.92 32.46
N PRO A 158 28.94 -7.17 31.15
CA PRO A 158 30.01 -6.60 30.31
C PRO A 158 29.80 -5.12 29.92
N LEU A 159 29.00 -4.37 30.68
CA LEU A 159 28.62 -2.98 30.38
C LEU A 159 29.17 -1.95 31.37
N ASP A 160 30.02 -2.35 32.31
CA ASP A 160 30.55 -1.45 33.36
C ASP A 160 32.09 -1.29 33.36
N ASP A 161 32.69 -1.20 32.17
CA ASP A 161 34.08 -0.77 32.04
C ASP A 161 34.15 0.64 31.43
N SER A 162 34.59 1.58 32.28
CA SER A 162 34.88 2.97 31.96
C SER A 162 36.24 3.12 31.27
N ALA A 163 36.48 2.32 30.22
CA ALA A 163 37.71 2.37 29.44
C ALA A 163 37.62 3.42 28.32
N GLU A 164 38.39 4.50 28.47
CA GLU A 164 38.67 5.46 27.42
C GLU A 164 39.30 4.75 26.21
N TRP A 165 38.76 5.02 25.02
CA TRP A 165 39.25 4.43 23.76
C TRP A 165 40.63 5.03 23.44
N SER A 166 41.66 4.19 23.45
CA SER A 166 43.03 4.55 23.09
C SER A 166 43.38 4.02 21.70
N ASP A 167 43.62 4.91 20.74
CA ASP A 167 44.09 4.63 19.37
C ASP A 167 45.60 4.26 19.32
N GLY A 168 46.09 3.45 20.25
CA GLY A 168 47.50 3.10 20.40
C GLY A 168 47.94 1.90 19.56
N GLU A 169 49.12 2.00 18.93
CA GLU A 169 49.85 0.87 18.34
C GLU A 169 50.08 -0.27 19.37
N PRO A 170 50.17 -1.54 18.93
CA PRO A 170 50.12 -2.71 19.82
C PRO A 170 51.27 -2.70 20.83
N SER A 171 50.94 -2.91 22.12
CA SER A 171 51.92 -3.17 23.17
C SER A 171 52.29 -4.65 23.18
N ASP A 172 53.51 -4.98 23.58
CA ASP A 172 54.02 -6.35 23.65
C ASP A 172 53.38 -7.22 24.76
N ASP A 173 52.45 -6.65 25.53
CA ASP A 173 51.76 -7.29 26.66
C ASP A 173 50.27 -7.58 26.36
N GLU A 174 49.91 -7.91 25.11
CA GLU A 174 48.54 -8.37 24.76
C GLU A 174 48.23 -9.74 25.40
N THR A 175 47.12 -9.81 26.14
CA THR A 175 46.64 -11.05 26.78
C THR A 175 46.20 -12.10 25.74
N GLU A 176 46.24 -13.39 26.09
CA GLU A 176 45.81 -14.48 25.20
C GLU A 176 44.33 -14.36 24.76
N GLN A 177 43.51 -13.68 25.56
CA GLN A 177 42.12 -13.39 25.21
C GLN A 177 42.03 -12.28 24.16
N GLU A 178 42.80 -11.19 24.30
CA GLU A 178 42.89 -10.11 23.30
C GLU A 178 43.45 -10.62 21.96
N LYS A 179 44.45 -11.52 21.99
CA LYS A 179 44.96 -12.19 20.78
C LYS A 179 43.90 -13.06 20.12
N LYS A 180 43.09 -13.79 20.89
CA LYS A 180 41.97 -14.59 20.36
C LYS A 180 40.88 -13.71 19.77
N GLU A 181 40.50 -12.62 20.44
CA GLU A 181 39.47 -11.69 19.95
C GLU A 181 39.93 -10.94 18.70
N ARG A 182 41.19 -10.50 18.66
CA ARG A 182 41.83 -9.89 17.48
C ARG A 182 41.89 -10.86 16.30
N THR A 183 42.27 -12.11 16.52
CA THR A 183 42.29 -13.13 15.45
C THR A 183 40.88 -13.49 14.97
N VAL A 184 39.86 -13.48 15.84
CA VAL A 184 38.46 -13.64 15.44
C VAL A 184 37.98 -12.44 14.60
N TRP A 185 38.37 -11.22 14.97
CA TRP A 185 38.06 -9.99 14.21
C TRP A 185 38.73 -9.98 12.83
N GLU A 186 40.03 -10.27 12.76
CA GLU A 186 40.78 -10.35 11.50
C GLU A 186 40.25 -11.47 10.59
N ARG A 187 39.88 -12.62 11.17
CA ARG A 187 39.18 -13.69 10.43
C ARG A 187 37.79 -13.26 10.01
N SER A 188 37.05 -12.52 10.83
CA SER A 188 35.73 -11.98 10.46
C SER A 188 35.81 -11.09 9.22
N GLN A 189 36.84 -10.23 9.15
CA GLN A 189 37.03 -9.36 8.01
C GLN A 189 37.44 -10.09 6.73
N LYS A 190 38.08 -11.26 6.82
CA LYS A 190 38.51 -12.03 5.64
C LYS A 190 37.54 -13.15 5.22
N GLU A 191 37.01 -13.89 6.18
CA GLU A 191 36.24 -15.13 5.99
C GLU A 191 34.79 -15.03 6.51
N GLY A 192 34.45 -13.94 7.21
CA GLY A 192 33.11 -13.70 7.75
C GLY A 192 32.10 -13.21 6.73
N GLU A 193 30.95 -12.79 7.24
CA GLU A 193 29.87 -12.20 6.47
C GLU A 193 29.58 -10.78 6.98
N GLN A 194 29.40 -9.83 6.08
CA GLN A 194 29.04 -8.45 6.37
C GLN A 194 27.56 -8.21 6.11
N TYR A 195 26.88 -7.54 7.05
CA TYR A 195 25.49 -7.16 6.87
C TYR A 195 25.32 -6.14 5.74
N LEU A 196 24.40 -6.42 4.82
CA LEU A 196 23.96 -5.52 3.76
C LEU A 196 22.61 -4.89 4.13
N PRO A 197 22.59 -3.59 4.45
CA PRO A 197 21.35 -2.87 4.68
C PRO A 197 20.42 -2.96 3.48
N LYS A 198 19.11 -3.15 3.75
CA LYS A 198 18.07 -3.23 2.71
C LYS A 198 18.13 -2.10 1.68
N ARG A 199 18.54 -0.89 2.09
CA ARG A 199 18.65 0.29 1.21
C ARG A 199 19.59 0.07 0.01
N LEU A 200 20.61 -0.76 0.15
CA LEU A 200 21.60 -1.05 -0.91
C LEU A 200 21.12 -2.10 -1.91
N LEU A 201 20.01 -2.78 -1.61
CA LEU A 201 19.45 -3.87 -2.41
C LEU A 201 18.09 -3.50 -3.05
N LYS A 202 17.60 -2.28 -2.78
CA LYS A 202 16.34 -1.77 -3.33
C LYS A 202 16.41 -1.71 -4.86
N GLY A 203 15.49 -2.43 -5.50
CA GLY A 203 15.43 -2.52 -6.96
C GLY A 203 16.32 -3.62 -7.56
N LEU A 204 17.19 -4.24 -6.75
CA LEU A 204 18.01 -5.39 -7.16
C LEU A 204 17.36 -6.71 -6.75
N LEU A 205 16.79 -6.76 -5.53
CA LEU A 205 15.99 -7.87 -5.04
C LEU A 205 14.54 -7.40 -4.82
N PRO A 206 13.54 -8.29 -5.00
CA PRO A 206 12.16 -7.98 -4.63
C PRO A 206 12.05 -7.56 -3.16
N GLU A 207 11.34 -6.46 -2.89
CA GLU A 207 11.07 -5.96 -1.53
C GLU A 207 10.46 -7.04 -0.63
N GLY A 208 9.62 -7.92 -1.16
CA GLY A 208 9.05 -9.06 -0.42
C GLY A 208 10.11 -10.02 0.16
N LEU A 209 11.29 -10.13 -0.46
CA LEU A 209 12.43 -10.86 0.11
C LEU A 209 13.19 -10.00 1.12
N LEU A 210 13.40 -8.72 0.84
CA LEU A 210 14.10 -7.79 1.77
C LEU A 210 13.34 -7.64 3.10
N GLN A 211 12.02 -7.75 3.09
CA GLN A 211 11.21 -7.76 4.30
C GLN A 211 11.37 -9.06 5.10
N LYS A 212 11.43 -10.21 4.42
CA LYS A 212 11.47 -11.54 5.05
C LYS A 212 12.85 -12.02 5.48
N TYR A 213 13.93 -11.44 4.98
CA TYR A 213 15.29 -11.93 5.21
C TYR A 213 16.23 -10.83 5.69
N PHE A 214 17.14 -11.14 6.61
CA PHE A 214 18.37 -10.39 6.83
C PHE A 214 19.41 -10.83 5.81
N ILE A 215 20.08 -9.88 5.18
CA ILE A 215 20.96 -10.16 4.04
C ILE A 215 22.41 -9.82 4.41
N TYR A 216 23.29 -10.77 4.15
CA TYR A 216 24.72 -10.66 4.43
C TYR A 216 25.52 -11.01 3.19
N GLN A 217 26.60 -10.28 2.93
CA GLN A 217 27.56 -10.54 1.89
C GLN A 217 28.76 -11.28 2.47
N GLN A 218 29.30 -12.24 1.73
CA GLN A 218 30.54 -12.88 2.13
C GLN A 218 31.73 -11.91 1.97
N ASN A 219 32.60 -11.85 2.97
CA ASN A 219 33.76 -10.94 2.97
C ASN A 219 34.91 -11.42 2.08
N GLU A 220 34.90 -12.71 1.72
CA GLU A 220 35.89 -13.28 0.83
C GLU A 220 35.77 -12.69 -0.58
N SER A 221 36.82 -12.02 -1.05
CA SER A 221 36.95 -11.61 -2.45
C SER A 221 36.86 -12.84 -3.35
N PRO A 222 36.03 -12.85 -4.41
CA PRO A 222 35.51 -11.70 -5.16
C PRO A 222 34.09 -11.23 -4.79
N TRP A 223 33.61 -11.41 -3.56
CA TRP A 223 32.32 -10.87 -3.07
C TRP A 223 31.10 -11.34 -3.88
N ARG A 224 31.15 -12.58 -4.39
CA ARG A 224 30.18 -13.11 -5.36
C ARG A 224 28.97 -13.80 -4.74
N ALA A 225 28.95 -13.92 -3.41
CA ALA A 225 27.90 -14.63 -2.69
C ALA A 225 27.28 -13.73 -1.62
N VAL A 226 25.96 -13.71 -1.63
CA VAL A 226 25.13 -13.05 -0.64
C VAL A 226 24.17 -14.09 -0.09
N ARG A 227 23.97 -14.11 1.24
CA ARG A 227 23.08 -15.03 1.93
C ARG A 227 21.98 -14.27 2.64
N GLY A 228 20.76 -14.82 2.60
CA GLY A 228 19.61 -14.30 3.31
C GLY A 228 19.14 -15.26 4.39
N TYR A 229 19.04 -14.80 5.62
CA TYR A 229 18.54 -15.56 6.76
C TYR A 229 17.11 -15.11 7.10
N PRO A 230 16.13 -16.03 7.22
CA PRO A 230 14.75 -15.66 7.51
C PRO A 230 14.61 -14.84 8.79
N LYS A 231 13.60 -13.97 8.82
CA LYS A 231 13.17 -13.28 10.04
C LYS A 231 12.04 -14.04 10.73
N THR A 232 12.00 -13.97 12.05
CA THR A 232 10.84 -14.40 12.84
C THR A 232 9.69 -13.38 12.69
N PRO A 233 8.45 -13.72 13.11
CA PRO A 233 7.34 -12.77 13.12
C PRO A 233 7.62 -11.48 13.90
N GLU A 234 8.46 -11.56 14.93
CA GLU A 234 8.91 -10.43 15.76
C GLU A 234 9.98 -9.57 15.07
N GLY A 235 10.47 -9.99 13.90
CA GLY A 235 11.46 -9.28 13.11
C GLY A 235 12.91 -9.59 13.49
N GLU A 236 13.14 -10.58 14.35
CA GLU A 236 14.47 -11.04 14.74
C GLU A 236 15.01 -12.08 13.73
N GLU A 237 16.32 -12.36 13.76
CA GLU A 237 16.89 -13.41 12.92
C GLU A 237 16.45 -14.78 13.45
N ASP A 238 15.86 -15.60 12.58
CA ASP A 238 15.58 -16.99 12.91
C ASP A 238 16.92 -17.74 13.10
N ARG A 239 17.14 -18.26 14.31
CA ARG A 239 18.38 -18.96 14.69
C ARG A 239 18.46 -20.36 14.08
N GLU A 240 17.32 -21.00 13.82
CA GLU A 240 17.26 -22.37 13.31
C GLU A 240 16.40 -22.51 12.05
N PRO A 241 16.67 -21.72 10.99
CA PRO A 241 15.76 -21.67 9.85
C PRO A 241 15.83 -22.95 9.01
N ASP A 242 14.70 -23.46 8.54
CA ASP A 242 14.63 -24.64 7.67
C ASP A 242 15.28 -24.41 6.30
N HIS A 243 15.39 -23.16 5.88
CA HIS A 243 16.01 -22.74 4.62
C HIS A 243 16.75 -21.42 4.76
N HIS A 244 17.68 -21.15 3.86
CA HIS A 244 18.27 -19.83 3.66
C HIS A 244 18.21 -19.45 2.18
N LEU A 245 18.27 -18.16 1.91
CA LEU A 245 18.43 -17.62 0.57
C LEU A 245 19.92 -17.58 0.22
N GLU A 246 20.26 -17.96 -1.00
CA GLU A 246 21.61 -17.86 -1.53
C GLU A 246 21.56 -17.14 -2.88
N ILE A 247 22.28 -16.04 -2.97
CA ILE A 247 22.34 -15.18 -4.15
C ILE A 247 23.78 -15.23 -4.65
N LYS A 248 23.97 -15.70 -5.88
CA LYS A 248 25.29 -15.85 -6.49
C LYS A 248 25.39 -15.09 -7.80
N LEU A 249 26.47 -14.32 -7.97
CA LEU A 249 26.81 -13.74 -9.26
C LEU A 249 27.47 -14.81 -10.14
N VAL A 250 26.83 -15.14 -11.25
CA VAL A 250 27.27 -16.15 -12.20
C VAL A 250 27.64 -15.47 -13.51
N LYS A 251 28.84 -15.74 -14.01
CA LYS A 251 29.30 -15.24 -15.32
C LYS A 251 28.58 -16.00 -16.42
N VAL A 252 28.00 -15.28 -17.38
CA VAL A 252 27.29 -15.85 -18.53
C VAL A 252 27.86 -15.32 -19.84
N GLY A 253 27.90 -16.19 -20.86
CA GLY A 253 28.44 -15.86 -22.18
C GLY A 253 27.60 -14.88 -22.98
N LYS A 254 26.28 -14.85 -22.74
CA LYS A 254 25.35 -13.85 -23.28
C LYS A 254 24.22 -13.67 -22.28
N VAL A 255 24.09 -12.48 -21.69
CA VAL A 255 22.96 -12.11 -20.82
C VAL A 255 21.73 -11.96 -21.72
N PRO A 256 20.64 -12.73 -21.52
CA PRO A 256 19.49 -12.70 -22.44
C PRO A 256 18.85 -11.31 -22.60
N ALA A 257 18.90 -10.48 -21.56
CA ALA A 257 18.27 -9.15 -21.57
C ALA A 257 19.09 -8.08 -22.31
N THR A 258 20.42 -8.10 -22.20
CA THR A 258 21.29 -7.08 -22.82
C THR A 258 22.00 -7.58 -24.07
N GLY A 259 22.13 -8.90 -24.24
CA GLY A 259 22.87 -9.51 -25.34
C GLY A 259 24.40 -9.53 -25.16
N HIS A 260 24.93 -8.98 -24.06
CA HIS A 260 26.37 -8.89 -23.81
C HIS A 260 26.91 -10.00 -22.91
N ARG A 261 28.23 -10.19 -22.92
CA ARG A 261 28.93 -11.02 -21.93
C ARG A 261 28.89 -10.31 -20.58
N GLY A 262 28.51 -11.01 -19.52
CA GLY A 262 28.35 -10.34 -18.24
C GLY A 262 28.10 -11.28 -17.08
N TRP A 263 27.49 -10.73 -16.04
CA TRP A 263 27.15 -11.42 -14.80
C TRP A 263 25.63 -11.36 -14.59
N CYS A 264 25.06 -12.48 -14.15
CA CYS A 264 23.67 -12.57 -13.71
C CYS A 264 23.62 -12.98 -12.25
N ALA A 265 22.70 -12.40 -11.49
CA ALA A 265 22.40 -12.88 -10.14
C ALA A 265 21.47 -14.09 -10.21
N LEU A 266 21.91 -15.21 -9.64
CA LEU A 266 21.09 -16.39 -9.43
C LEU A 266 20.64 -16.41 -7.97
N VAL A 267 19.33 -16.29 -7.76
CA VAL A 267 18.72 -16.33 -6.43
C VAL A 267 18.10 -17.70 -6.22
N ARG A 268 18.55 -18.42 -5.19
CA ARG A 268 17.99 -19.73 -4.83
C ARG A 268 17.64 -19.83 -3.36
N LYS A 269 16.52 -20.50 -3.06
CA LYS A 269 16.11 -20.91 -1.72
C LYS A 269 16.64 -22.32 -1.48
N ARG A 270 17.54 -22.47 -0.50
CA ARG A 270 18.20 -23.73 -0.16
C ARG A 270 17.71 -24.25 1.19
N TRP A 271 17.22 -25.48 1.19
CA TRP A 271 16.73 -26.17 2.39
C TRP A 271 17.89 -26.82 3.17
N LYS A 272 17.79 -26.85 4.50
CA LYS A 272 18.71 -27.58 5.38
C LYS A 272 18.53 -29.09 5.26
N ALA A 273 17.28 -29.55 5.14
CA ALA A 273 16.95 -30.96 5.02
C ALA A 273 17.59 -31.59 3.77
N ALA A 274 18.42 -32.60 3.98
CA ALA A 274 19.08 -33.34 2.91
C ALA A 274 18.02 -34.07 2.07
N GLY A 275 17.87 -33.70 0.80
CA GLY A 275 16.96 -34.34 -0.15
C GLY A 275 15.93 -33.41 -0.80
N ARG A 276 15.67 -32.22 -0.22
CA ARG A 276 14.76 -31.25 -0.85
C ARG A 276 15.50 -30.42 -1.90
N LYS A 277 14.99 -30.43 -3.14
CA LYS A 277 15.57 -29.64 -4.24
C LYS A 277 15.50 -28.14 -3.94
N PRO A 278 16.52 -27.35 -4.32
CA PRO A 278 16.46 -25.90 -4.19
C PRO A 278 15.43 -25.32 -5.15
N TRP A 279 14.87 -24.17 -4.79
CA TRP A 279 14.02 -23.38 -5.67
C TRP A 279 14.78 -22.17 -6.18
N TYR A 280 14.58 -21.81 -7.44
CA TYR A 280 15.21 -20.66 -8.10
C TYR A 280 14.18 -19.59 -8.39
N LEU A 281 14.51 -18.34 -8.09
CA LEU A 281 13.63 -17.20 -8.37
C LEU A 281 13.75 -16.80 -9.84
N LEU A 282 12.62 -16.70 -10.52
CA LEU A 282 12.50 -16.19 -11.88
C LEU A 282 12.23 -14.69 -11.84
N ASN A 283 13.06 -13.90 -12.51
CA ASN A 283 12.92 -12.45 -12.52
C ASN A 283 11.95 -12.00 -13.62
N MET A 284 10.71 -11.71 -13.25
CA MET A 284 9.66 -11.24 -14.16
C MET A 284 9.97 -9.88 -14.81
N LEU A 285 10.82 -9.06 -14.19
CA LEU A 285 11.18 -7.74 -14.72
C LEU A 285 11.92 -7.82 -16.06
N TYR A 286 12.62 -8.93 -16.32
CA TYR A 286 13.39 -9.17 -17.53
C TYR A 286 12.69 -10.14 -18.51
N ALA A 287 11.38 -10.38 -18.30
CA ALA A 287 10.63 -11.30 -19.14
C ALA A 287 10.37 -10.69 -20.53
N LYS A 288 10.83 -11.39 -21.58
CA LYS A 288 10.69 -10.93 -22.97
C LYS A 288 9.23 -10.91 -23.41
N GLU A 289 8.85 -9.90 -24.19
CA GLU A 289 7.50 -9.82 -24.76
C GLU A 289 7.14 -11.08 -25.56
N GLY A 290 5.90 -11.56 -25.41
CA GLY A 290 5.43 -12.81 -26.01
C GLY A 290 5.73 -14.09 -25.21
N THR A 291 6.58 -14.03 -24.19
CA THR A 291 6.82 -15.19 -23.30
C THR A 291 5.67 -15.40 -22.31
N PRO A 292 5.43 -16.65 -21.84
CA PRO A 292 4.47 -16.92 -20.77
C PRO A 292 4.75 -16.13 -19.48
N LEU A 293 6.02 -15.93 -19.15
CA LEU A 293 6.44 -15.17 -17.97
C LEU A 293 6.03 -13.69 -18.07
N HIS A 294 6.15 -13.11 -19.26
CA HIS A 294 5.72 -11.73 -19.53
C HIS A 294 4.20 -11.59 -19.46
N SER A 295 3.44 -12.51 -20.07
CA SER A 295 1.97 -12.50 -20.00
C SER A 295 1.47 -12.66 -18.56
N LEU A 296 2.15 -13.50 -17.77
CA LEU A 296 1.85 -13.71 -16.37
C LEU A 296 2.15 -12.46 -15.54
N ALA A 297 3.31 -11.83 -15.74
CA ALA A 297 3.68 -10.58 -15.07
C ALA A 297 2.60 -9.51 -15.30
N ARG A 298 2.19 -9.28 -16.55
CA ARG A 298 1.11 -8.32 -16.90
C ARG A 298 -0.22 -8.62 -16.22
N THR A 299 -0.54 -9.90 -16.01
CA THR A 299 -1.79 -10.33 -15.40
C THR A 299 -1.76 -10.14 -13.88
N LEU A 300 -0.69 -10.59 -13.23
CA LEU A 300 -0.58 -10.56 -11.77
C LEU A 300 -0.30 -9.15 -11.22
N VAL A 301 0.32 -8.29 -12.03
CA VAL A 301 0.54 -6.87 -11.69
C VAL A 301 -0.75 -6.11 -11.34
N ARG A 302 -1.91 -6.61 -11.80
CA ARG A 302 -3.22 -6.07 -11.41
C ARG A 302 -3.46 -6.22 -9.91
N LEU A 303 -3.09 -7.37 -9.33
CA LEU A 303 -3.24 -7.64 -7.90
C LEU A 303 -2.13 -7.04 -7.06
N GLU A 304 -0.87 -7.12 -7.52
CA GLU A 304 0.29 -6.81 -6.70
C GLU A 304 1.48 -6.28 -7.52
N ASP A 305 2.38 -5.49 -6.95
CA ASP A 305 3.56 -4.99 -7.67
C ASP A 305 4.66 -6.05 -7.77
N LEU A 306 5.51 -6.02 -8.81
CA LEU A 306 6.60 -7.00 -8.98
C LEU A 306 7.57 -7.08 -7.79
N SER A 307 7.65 -6.04 -6.96
CA SER A 307 8.42 -6.04 -5.71
C SER A 307 7.93 -7.09 -4.70
N PHE A 308 6.68 -7.53 -4.80
CA PHE A 308 6.07 -8.54 -3.93
C PHE A 308 5.58 -9.79 -4.67
N ILE A 309 5.83 -9.93 -5.97
CA ILE A 309 5.51 -11.15 -6.72
C ILE A 309 6.78 -12.01 -6.84
N LEU A 310 6.77 -13.17 -6.20
CA LEU A 310 7.90 -14.10 -6.19
C LEU A 310 7.56 -15.36 -7.01
N ALA A 311 8.12 -15.50 -8.21
CA ALA A 311 7.97 -16.71 -9.02
C ALA A 311 9.15 -17.67 -8.83
N TRP A 312 8.84 -18.90 -8.47
CA TRP A 312 9.81 -19.95 -8.17
C TRP A 312 9.75 -21.11 -9.16
N THR A 313 10.92 -21.69 -9.42
CA THR A 313 11.06 -22.92 -10.19
C THR A 313 11.98 -23.92 -9.50
N GLU A 314 11.72 -25.22 -9.67
CA GLU A 314 12.61 -26.29 -9.17
C GLU A 314 13.77 -26.60 -10.12
N GLN A 315 13.73 -26.09 -11.36
CA GLN A 315 14.76 -26.33 -12.37
C GLN A 315 15.80 -25.22 -12.32
N ASP A 316 17.08 -25.58 -12.38
CA ASP A 316 18.15 -24.58 -12.46
C ASP A 316 18.07 -23.87 -13.83
N PRO A 317 17.82 -22.54 -13.87
CA PRO A 317 17.71 -21.81 -15.13
C PRO A 317 18.97 -21.90 -16.00
N ARG A 318 20.13 -22.22 -15.41
CA ARG A 318 21.40 -22.37 -16.13
C ARG A 318 21.47 -23.65 -16.96
N GLU A 319 20.78 -24.71 -16.54
CA GLU A 319 20.78 -26.00 -17.24
C GLU A 319 19.89 -25.99 -18.49
N LEU A 320 18.85 -25.15 -18.51
CA LEU A 320 17.97 -24.97 -19.66
C LEU A 320 18.63 -24.21 -20.82
N GLY A 321 19.55 -23.31 -20.54
CA GLY A 321 20.26 -22.52 -21.58
C GLY A 321 21.09 -23.37 -22.54
N SER A 322 21.45 -24.60 -22.14
CA SER A 322 22.26 -25.53 -22.93
C SER A 322 21.43 -26.35 -23.93
N ASN A 323 20.14 -26.56 -23.65
CA ASN A 323 19.25 -27.42 -24.44
C ASN A 323 17.95 -26.67 -24.80
N ALA A 324 17.95 -26.03 -25.97
CA ALA A 324 16.79 -25.58 -26.73
C ALA A 324 15.79 -24.65 -26.03
N GLY A 325 16.00 -23.33 -26.16
CA GLY A 325 14.97 -22.30 -26.43
C GLY A 325 13.65 -22.26 -25.63
N ARG A 326 13.53 -23.00 -24.53
CA ARG A 326 12.31 -23.13 -23.72
C ARG A 326 12.49 -22.36 -22.42
N ASP A 327 11.53 -21.49 -22.13
CA ASP A 327 11.48 -20.78 -20.86
C ASP A 327 11.38 -21.78 -19.69
N PRO A 328 12.04 -21.50 -18.54
CA PRO A 328 11.95 -22.34 -17.36
C PRO A 328 10.49 -22.47 -16.91
N PRO A 329 10.02 -23.68 -16.55
CA PRO A 329 8.68 -23.85 -16.01
C PRO A 329 8.54 -23.13 -14.67
N ILE A 330 7.44 -22.43 -14.48
CA ILE A 330 7.08 -21.81 -13.21
C ILE A 330 6.35 -22.86 -12.39
N HIS A 331 6.73 -23.05 -11.13
CA HIS A 331 6.12 -24.06 -10.24
C HIS A 331 5.25 -23.41 -9.17
N LEU A 332 5.74 -22.33 -8.55
CA LEU A 332 5.04 -21.60 -7.49
C LEU A 332 5.15 -20.09 -7.74
N ILE A 333 4.10 -19.36 -7.42
CA ILE A 333 4.09 -17.90 -7.33
C ILE A 333 3.56 -17.51 -5.97
N GLU A 334 4.32 -16.73 -5.23
CA GLU A 334 3.92 -16.21 -3.92
C GLU A 334 3.74 -14.70 -4.00
N MET A 335 2.70 -14.19 -3.34
CA MET A 335 2.48 -12.76 -3.10
C MET A 335 2.42 -12.55 -1.57
N PRO A 336 3.58 -12.43 -0.91
CA PRO A 336 3.64 -12.49 0.54
C PRO A 336 2.76 -11.48 1.27
N ARG A 337 2.63 -10.27 0.75
CA ARG A 337 1.82 -9.21 1.35
C ARG A 337 0.33 -9.53 1.33
N LEU A 338 -0.14 -10.14 0.24
CA LEU A 338 -1.55 -10.53 0.07
C LEU A 338 -1.88 -11.88 0.70
N LEU A 339 -0.88 -12.61 1.19
CA LEU A 339 -0.99 -14.00 1.65
C LEU A 339 -1.61 -14.92 0.57
N LEU A 340 -1.22 -14.70 -0.69
CA LEU A 340 -1.68 -15.49 -1.82
C LEU A 340 -0.55 -16.33 -2.41
N SER A 341 -0.89 -17.54 -2.83
CA SER A 341 0.00 -18.49 -3.47
C SER A 341 -0.71 -19.16 -4.65
N PHE A 342 -0.02 -19.24 -5.79
CA PHE A 342 -0.50 -19.90 -6.99
C PHE A 342 0.50 -20.96 -7.47
N ALA A 343 0.00 -22.08 -7.97
CA ALA A 343 0.81 -23.13 -8.57
C ALA A 343 0.39 -23.38 -10.02
N VAL A 344 1.38 -23.61 -10.89
CA VAL A 344 1.09 -24.02 -12.27
C VAL A 344 0.83 -25.53 -12.27
N LYS A 345 -0.39 -25.93 -12.63
CA LYS A 345 -0.77 -27.34 -12.75
C LYS A 345 -1.19 -27.64 -14.18
N LYS A 346 -0.92 -28.86 -14.64
CA LYS A 346 -1.49 -29.36 -15.89
C LYS A 346 -2.94 -29.76 -15.62
N ALA A 347 -3.86 -29.19 -16.37
CA ALA A 347 -5.25 -29.61 -16.41
C ALA A 347 -5.38 -30.97 -17.15
N PRO A 348 -6.50 -31.70 -16.98
CA PRO A 348 -6.71 -33.00 -17.62
C PRO A 348 -6.65 -32.96 -19.15
N ASP A 349 -6.95 -31.80 -19.74
CA ASP A 349 -6.87 -31.52 -21.19
C ASP A 349 -5.42 -31.30 -21.69
N GLY A 350 -4.43 -31.37 -20.81
CA GLY A 350 -3.01 -31.12 -21.11
C GLY A 350 -2.61 -29.65 -21.12
N SER A 351 -3.56 -28.72 -20.96
CA SER A 351 -3.27 -27.29 -20.84
C SER A 351 -2.63 -26.99 -19.47
N ARG A 352 -1.74 -25.99 -19.40
CA ARG A 352 -1.18 -25.54 -18.13
C ARG A 352 -2.03 -24.39 -17.61
N GLY A 353 -2.63 -24.55 -16.42
CA GLY A 353 -3.40 -23.54 -15.71
C GLY A 353 -2.63 -23.00 -14.52
N LEU A 354 -2.88 -21.73 -14.17
CA LEU A 354 -2.41 -21.16 -12.90
C LEU A 354 -3.52 -21.32 -11.85
N TRP A 355 -3.31 -22.19 -10.87
CA TRP A 355 -4.29 -22.52 -9.84
C TRP A 355 -3.97 -21.82 -8.54
N SER A 356 -4.99 -21.31 -7.85
CA SER A 356 -4.85 -20.83 -6.48
C SER A 356 -4.58 -22.01 -5.54
N LEU A 357 -3.68 -21.82 -4.58
CA LEU A 357 -3.47 -22.76 -3.48
C LEU A 357 -4.33 -22.41 -2.27
N ASP A 358 -4.74 -21.15 -2.14
CA ASP A 358 -5.53 -20.66 -1.01
C ASP A 358 -7.04 -20.80 -1.23
N HIS A 359 -7.47 -20.86 -2.50
CA HIS A 359 -8.86 -21.08 -2.88
C HIS A 359 -8.99 -22.34 -3.73
N ALA A 360 -9.68 -23.35 -3.17
CA ALA A 360 -9.89 -24.63 -3.83
C ALA A 360 -10.59 -24.45 -5.20
N GLU A 361 -10.16 -25.24 -6.17
CA GLU A 361 -10.74 -25.33 -7.52
C GLU A 361 -10.71 -24.05 -8.38
N LEU A 362 -10.08 -22.97 -7.91
CA LEU A 362 -9.97 -21.72 -8.66
C LEU A 362 -8.67 -21.65 -9.46
N SER A 363 -8.82 -21.23 -10.72
CA SER A 363 -7.71 -21.01 -11.63
C SER A 363 -7.86 -19.69 -12.39
N VAL A 364 -6.74 -19.12 -12.83
CA VAL A 364 -6.75 -17.97 -13.73
C VAL A 364 -7.13 -18.46 -15.13
N PRO A 365 -8.17 -17.89 -15.77
CA PRO A 365 -8.58 -18.30 -17.10
C PRO A 365 -7.50 -17.88 -18.10
N LEU A 366 -6.82 -18.88 -18.66
CA LEU A 366 -5.82 -18.72 -19.73
C LEU A 366 -6.47 -19.00 -21.09
N GLY A 367 -5.93 -18.41 -22.15
CA GLY A 367 -6.46 -18.54 -23.51
C GLY A 367 -7.40 -17.39 -23.94
N PRO A 368 -7.98 -17.48 -25.15
CA PRO A 368 -8.78 -16.42 -25.75
C PRO A 368 -10.05 -16.12 -24.92
N PRO A 369 -10.53 -14.87 -24.90
CA PRO A 369 -11.71 -14.51 -24.13
C PRO A 369 -12.96 -15.15 -24.73
N THR A 370 -13.62 -16.03 -23.96
CA THR A 370 -14.96 -16.54 -24.31
C THR A 370 -16.02 -15.46 -24.10
N PHE A 371 -17.20 -15.62 -24.69
CA PHE A 371 -18.33 -14.71 -24.47
C PHE A 371 -18.68 -14.58 -22.99
N ALA A 372 -18.76 -15.72 -22.28
CA ALA A 372 -19.03 -15.78 -20.85
C ALA A 372 -17.97 -15.03 -20.02
N ARG A 373 -16.68 -15.24 -20.34
CA ARG A 373 -15.57 -14.52 -19.70
C ARG A 373 -15.61 -13.02 -19.97
N THR A 374 -15.99 -12.62 -21.17
CA THR A 374 -16.09 -11.21 -21.56
C THR A 374 -17.21 -10.51 -20.79
N GLN A 375 -18.37 -11.17 -20.63
CA GLN A 375 -19.45 -10.64 -19.80
C GLN A 375 -19.03 -10.51 -18.32
N ALA A 376 -18.37 -11.53 -17.77
CA ALA A 376 -17.86 -11.50 -16.40
C ALA A 376 -16.82 -10.37 -16.22
N ALA A 377 -15.92 -10.17 -17.18
CA ALA A 377 -14.89 -9.15 -17.13
C ALA A 377 -15.47 -7.72 -17.15
N LYS A 378 -16.63 -7.48 -17.78
CA LYS A 378 -17.30 -6.16 -17.75
C LYS A 378 -17.70 -5.74 -16.33
N LEU A 379 -18.04 -6.69 -15.46
CA LEU A 379 -18.34 -6.38 -14.05
C LEU A 379 -17.11 -5.89 -13.26
N LEU A 380 -15.91 -6.10 -13.80
CA LEU A 380 -14.65 -5.73 -13.18
C LEU A 380 -14.12 -4.38 -13.67
N GLU A 381 -14.80 -3.72 -14.61
CA GLU A 381 -14.43 -2.41 -15.13
C GLU A 381 -14.24 -1.36 -14.01
N PRO A 382 -15.11 -1.29 -12.97
CA PRO A 382 -14.90 -0.37 -11.84
C PRO A 382 -13.66 -0.70 -10.98
N MET A 383 -13.07 -1.88 -11.16
CA MET A 383 -12.02 -2.44 -10.30
C MET A 383 -10.89 -3.03 -11.16
N PRO A 384 -10.10 -2.17 -11.85
CA PRO A 384 -9.06 -2.65 -12.78
C PRO A 384 -7.98 -3.50 -12.08
N HIS A 385 -7.81 -3.32 -10.77
CA HIS A 385 -6.88 -4.04 -9.88
C HIS A 385 -7.43 -5.38 -9.33
N SER A 386 -8.40 -5.96 -10.01
CA SER A 386 -8.96 -7.30 -9.72
C SER A 386 -8.35 -8.38 -10.62
N LEU A 387 -8.47 -9.64 -10.21
CA LEU A 387 -8.16 -10.81 -11.03
C LEU A 387 -9.41 -11.68 -11.17
N LEU A 388 -9.74 -12.05 -12.40
CA LEU A 388 -10.82 -12.99 -12.66
C LEU A 388 -10.28 -14.41 -12.45
N LEU A 389 -10.98 -15.21 -11.64
CA LEU A 389 -10.75 -16.62 -11.42
C LEU A 389 -11.94 -17.43 -11.95
N GLN A 390 -11.68 -18.68 -12.31
CA GLN A 390 -12.65 -19.59 -12.90
C GLN A 390 -12.51 -21.00 -12.30
N THR A 391 -13.64 -21.65 -12.08
CA THR A 391 -13.72 -23.09 -11.76
C THR A 391 -13.78 -23.94 -13.04
N ALA A 392 -13.60 -25.26 -12.90
CA ALA A 392 -13.78 -26.21 -14.01
C ALA A 392 -15.18 -26.12 -14.66
N ASN A 393 -16.20 -25.72 -13.88
CA ASN A 393 -17.59 -25.59 -14.33
C ASN A 393 -17.92 -24.21 -14.93
N ALA A 394 -16.92 -23.41 -15.27
CA ALA A 394 -17.08 -22.05 -15.81
C ALA A 394 -17.90 -21.09 -14.91
N GLN A 395 -17.83 -21.30 -13.59
CA GLN A 395 -18.23 -20.30 -12.61
C GLN A 395 -17.07 -19.33 -12.40
N PHE A 396 -17.39 -18.04 -12.27
CA PHE A 396 -16.40 -16.98 -12.19
C PHE A 396 -16.38 -16.32 -10.82
N PHE A 397 -15.20 -15.90 -10.41
CA PHE A 397 -14.97 -15.18 -9.16
C PHE A 397 -14.04 -14.00 -9.43
N ALA A 398 -14.28 -12.88 -8.76
CA ALA A 398 -13.39 -11.73 -8.78
C ALA A 398 -12.56 -11.72 -7.49
N LEU A 399 -11.25 -11.89 -7.63
CA LEU A 399 -10.30 -11.74 -6.54
C LEU A 399 -9.80 -10.30 -6.51
N LEU A 400 -9.87 -9.67 -5.35
CA LEU A 400 -9.56 -8.26 -5.18
C LEU A 400 -8.68 -8.04 -3.94
N PRO A 401 -7.58 -7.28 -4.03
CA PRO A 401 -6.77 -6.96 -2.86
C PRO A 401 -7.50 -5.94 -1.99
N ASN A 402 -7.45 -6.13 -0.66
CA ASN A 402 -7.96 -5.18 0.31
C ASN A 402 -6.88 -4.15 0.62
N ILE A 403 -6.89 -3.04 -0.11
CA ILE A 403 -5.87 -1.99 -0.06
C ILE A 403 -6.52 -0.64 0.08
N LYS A 404 -5.80 0.31 0.66
CA LYS A 404 -6.26 1.69 0.71
C LYS A 404 -6.21 2.30 -0.68
N VAL A 405 -7.33 2.89 -1.10
CA VAL A 405 -7.50 3.46 -2.44
C VAL A 405 -7.75 4.96 -2.32
N HIS A 406 -7.16 5.72 -3.22
CA HIS A 406 -7.38 7.16 -3.37
C HIS A 406 -7.90 7.46 -4.76
N ARG A 407 -8.76 8.47 -4.86
CA ARG A 407 -9.16 9.05 -6.14
C ARG A 407 -8.79 10.53 -6.10
N PRO A 408 -7.59 10.89 -6.59
CA PRO A 408 -7.14 12.27 -6.60
C PRO A 408 -8.09 13.16 -7.41
N HIS A 409 -8.37 14.36 -6.90
CA HIS A 409 -9.05 15.39 -7.66
C HIS A 409 -8.10 15.93 -8.75
N VAL A 410 -8.57 15.95 -9.99
CA VAL A 410 -7.85 16.56 -11.12
C VAL A 410 -8.63 17.79 -11.54
N SER A 411 -8.07 18.99 -11.32
CA SER A 411 -8.78 20.26 -11.54
C SER A 411 -9.30 20.42 -12.97
N THR A 412 -8.52 19.99 -13.96
CA THR A 412 -8.86 20.04 -15.39
C THR A 412 -9.77 18.89 -15.85
N ASP A 413 -9.84 17.78 -15.10
CA ASP A 413 -10.75 16.66 -15.33
C ASP A 413 -11.50 16.28 -14.04
N PRO A 414 -12.51 17.08 -13.64
CA PRO A 414 -13.24 16.88 -12.40
C PRO A 414 -14.12 15.63 -12.44
N PHE A 415 -14.22 14.92 -13.57
CA PHE A 415 -14.97 13.67 -13.72
C PHE A 415 -14.11 12.42 -13.70
N SER A 416 -12.79 12.58 -13.53
CA SER A 416 -11.87 11.46 -13.44
C SER A 416 -12.29 10.40 -12.41
N THR A 417 -12.13 9.14 -12.81
CA THR A 417 -12.34 7.94 -11.99
C THR A 417 -11.01 7.23 -11.71
N GLU A 418 -9.90 7.92 -11.95
CA GLU A 418 -8.58 7.36 -11.83
C GLU A 418 -8.20 7.07 -10.37
N LEU A 419 -7.87 5.81 -10.10
CA LEU A 419 -7.55 5.35 -8.76
C LEU A 419 -6.03 5.24 -8.55
N VAL A 420 -5.56 5.65 -7.38
CA VAL A 420 -4.19 5.42 -6.91
C VAL A 420 -4.26 4.42 -5.75
N MET A 421 -3.55 3.31 -5.91
CA MET A 421 -3.51 2.22 -4.95
C MET A 421 -2.37 2.44 -3.96
N GLU A 422 -2.68 2.59 -2.67
CA GLU A 422 -1.68 2.74 -1.62
C GLU A 422 -1.37 1.37 -0.99
N ARG A 423 -0.57 0.57 -1.70
CA ARG A 423 -0.33 -0.82 -1.30
C ARG A 423 0.58 -0.97 -0.07
N GLY A 424 1.42 0.02 0.20
CA GLY A 424 2.38 0.01 1.31
C GLY A 424 1.85 0.53 2.65
N ASN A 425 0.55 0.81 2.77
CA ASN A 425 -0.02 1.41 3.97
C ASN A 425 -0.10 0.39 5.13
N THR A 426 0.83 0.47 6.08
CA THR A 426 0.92 -0.47 7.21
C THR A 426 -0.28 -0.40 8.14
N ASP A 427 -0.87 0.78 8.32
CA ASP A 427 -2.01 0.99 9.23
C ASP A 427 -3.26 0.28 8.70
N TRP A 428 -3.51 0.41 7.39
CA TRP A 428 -4.58 -0.30 6.70
C TRP A 428 -4.40 -1.82 6.81
N TRP A 429 -3.17 -2.29 6.61
CA TRP A 429 -2.86 -3.71 6.73
C TRP A 429 -3.01 -4.23 8.14
N ALA A 430 -2.66 -3.45 9.16
CA ALA A 430 -2.80 -3.85 10.55
C ALA A 430 -4.27 -4.02 10.95
N ALA A 431 -5.14 -3.12 10.50
CA ALA A 431 -6.58 -3.19 10.78
C ALA A 431 -7.31 -4.21 9.89
N ALA A 432 -6.83 -4.48 8.66
CA ALA A 432 -7.50 -5.40 7.75
C ALA A 432 -7.40 -6.88 8.20
N LYS A 433 -8.54 -7.46 8.59
CA LYS A 433 -8.68 -8.90 8.91
C LYS A 433 -8.36 -9.79 7.71
N ASN A 434 -9.00 -9.50 6.57
CA ASN A 434 -8.76 -10.20 5.31
C ASN A 434 -7.91 -9.34 4.38
N LYS A 435 -6.84 -9.93 3.81
CA LYS A 435 -5.94 -9.21 2.89
C LYS A 435 -6.47 -9.15 1.47
N THR A 436 -7.41 -10.03 1.14
CA THR A 436 -8.06 -10.13 -0.15
C THR A 436 -9.53 -10.47 0.05
N PHE A 437 -10.36 -10.03 -0.91
CA PHE A 437 -11.77 -10.38 -0.97
C PHE A 437 -12.03 -11.18 -2.25
N LEU A 438 -12.84 -12.23 -2.11
CA LEU A 438 -13.27 -13.09 -3.21
C LEU A 438 -14.77 -12.88 -3.43
N TYR A 439 -15.14 -12.33 -4.57
CA TYR A 439 -16.53 -12.03 -4.93
C TYR A 439 -17.04 -13.04 -5.97
N PRO A 440 -17.98 -13.92 -5.63
CA PRO A 440 -18.62 -14.79 -6.60
C PRO A 440 -19.39 -13.96 -7.64
N ILE A 441 -19.24 -14.31 -8.92
CA ILE A 441 -20.08 -13.74 -9.98
C ILE A 441 -21.31 -14.62 -10.12
N HIS A 442 -22.49 -14.01 -10.01
CA HIS A 442 -23.76 -14.73 -10.15
C HIS A 442 -23.84 -15.45 -11.51
N ALA A 443 -24.55 -16.58 -11.58
CA ALA A 443 -24.69 -17.38 -12.81
C ALA A 443 -25.21 -16.58 -14.02
N SER A 444 -26.02 -15.53 -13.77
CA SER A 444 -26.50 -14.60 -14.81
C SER A 444 -25.44 -13.62 -15.32
N ARG A 445 -24.26 -13.56 -14.68
CA ARG A 445 -23.13 -12.67 -14.99
C ARG A 445 -23.50 -11.18 -14.96
N SER A 446 -24.47 -10.83 -14.10
CA SER A 446 -25.02 -9.47 -14.02
C SER A 446 -24.58 -8.70 -12.78
N PHE A 447 -24.15 -9.40 -11.72
CA PHE A 447 -23.71 -8.78 -10.47
C PHE A 447 -22.72 -9.67 -9.71
N LEU A 448 -22.02 -9.04 -8.76
CA LEU A 448 -21.08 -9.66 -7.83
C LEU A 448 -21.79 -9.87 -6.49
N GLN A 449 -21.57 -11.01 -5.86
CA GLN A 449 -22.07 -11.31 -4.52
C GLN A 449 -21.04 -10.90 -3.48
N THR A 450 -21.50 -10.30 -2.38
CA THR A 450 -20.67 -9.83 -1.27
C THR A 450 -20.87 -10.76 -0.07
N PRO A 451 -19.93 -11.69 0.20
CA PRO A 451 -20.13 -12.72 1.22
C PRO A 451 -20.12 -12.18 2.66
N THR A 452 -19.46 -11.04 2.90
CA THR A 452 -19.35 -10.43 4.23
C THR A 452 -19.66 -8.93 4.19
N LEU A 453 -19.97 -8.34 5.34
CA LEU A 453 -20.20 -6.90 5.50
C LEU A 453 -18.97 -6.08 5.08
N ALA A 454 -17.77 -6.40 5.57
CA ALA A 454 -16.51 -5.79 5.11
C ALA A 454 -16.33 -5.84 3.58
N SER A 455 -16.65 -6.98 2.95
CA SER A 455 -16.56 -7.13 1.49
C SER A 455 -17.57 -6.23 0.76
N ALA A 456 -18.77 -6.05 1.33
CA ALA A 456 -19.82 -5.19 0.80
C ALA A 456 -19.44 -3.71 0.91
N LEU A 457 -18.93 -3.29 2.07
CA LEU A 457 -18.39 -1.94 2.31
C LEU A 457 -17.26 -1.61 1.35
N TYR A 458 -16.30 -2.53 1.16
CA TYR A 458 -15.17 -2.32 0.25
C TYR A 458 -15.62 -2.23 -1.21
N MET A 459 -16.52 -3.12 -1.64
CA MET A 459 -17.11 -3.07 -2.99
C MET A 459 -17.90 -1.78 -3.22
N MET A 460 -18.65 -1.34 -2.21
CA MET A 460 -19.39 -0.08 -2.23
C MET A 460 -18.45 1.10 -2.41
N MET A 461 -17.35 1.16 -1.64
CA MET A 461 -16.33 2.20 -1.75
C MET A 461 -15.75 2.30 -3.16
N LEU A 462 -15.37 1.17 -3.76
CA LEU A 462 -14.78 1.16 -5.10
C LEU A 462 -15.76 1.59 -6.19
N ARG A 463 -17.01 1.13 -6.13
CA ARG A 463 -18.05 1.58 -7.06
C ARG A 463 -18.34 3.07 -6.91
N TRP A 464 -18.30 3.58 -5.69
CA TRP A 464 -18.48 5.00 -5.41
C TRP A 464 -17.35 5.84 -5.99
N MET A 465 -16.10 5.41 -5.81
CA MET A 465 -14.94 6.07 -6.42
C MET A 465 -15.00 6.03 -7.95
N HIS A 466 -15.54 4.95 -8.54
CA HIS A 466 -15.80 4.86 -9.98
C HIS A 466 -17.06 5.61 -10.45
N ARG A 467 -17.79 6.30 -9.55
CA ARG A 467 -19.06 6.99 -9.84
C ARG A 467 -20.17 6.07 -10.36
N ASP A 468 -20.09 4.76 -10.09
CA ASP A 468 -21.20 3.80 -10.29
C ASP A 468 -22.19 3.89 -9.12
N TYR A 469 -22.89 5.02 -9.02
CA TYR A 469 -23.87 5.27 -7.96
C TYR A 469 -25.06 4.30 -8.04
N ARG A 470 -25.36 3.78 -9.23
CA ARG A 470 -26.38 2.74 -9.45
C ARG A 470 -26.01 1.43 -8.75
N GLY A 471 -24.76 1.03 -8.87
CA GLY A 471 -24.21 -0.14 -8.19
C GLY A 471 -24.16 0.03 -6.68
N VAL A 472 -23.77 1.22 -6.20
CA VAL A 472 -23.80 1.58 -4.77
C VAL A 472 -25.21 1.42 -4.19
N ALA A 473 -26.24 1.95 -4.86
CA ALA A 473 -27.63 1.84 -4.40
C ALA A 473 -28.07 0.37 -4.21
N GLY A 474 -27.54 -0.55 -5.02
CA GLY A 474 -27.81 -1.98 -4.91
C GLY A 474 -27.10 -2.70 -3.76
N LEU A 475 -26.09 -2.07 -3.14
CA LEU A 475 -25.30 -2.65 -2.05
C LEU A 475 -25.73 -2.13 -0.67
N VAL A 476 -26.60 -1.11 -0.59
CA VAL A 476 -27.05 -0.52 0.68
C VAL A 476 -27.64 -1.56 1.62
N SER A 477 -28.47 -2.48 1.11
CA SER A 477 -29.08 -3.53 1.92
C SER A 477 -28.07 -4.54 2.47
N ALA A 478 -26.91 -4.70 1.82
CA ALA A 478 -25.85 -5.58 2.28
C ALA A 478 -24.94 -4.93 3.34
N VAL A 479 -25.04 -3.61 3.51
CA VAL A 479 -24.29 -2.83 4.50
C VAL A 479 -25.12 -2.51 5.75
N GLY A 480 -26.45 -2.62 5.66
CA GLY A 480 -27.34 -2.38 6.79
C GLY A 480 -27.05 -3.34 7.95
N THR A 481 -26.84 -2.78 9.14
CA THR A 481 -26.56 -3.50 10.38
C THR A 481 -27.16 -2.74 11.56
N ASP A 482 -27.52 -3.48 12.61
CA ASP A 482 -27.95 -2.98 13.92
C ASP A 482 -26.81 -2.92 14.94
N SER A 483 -25.64 -3.44 14.59
CA SER A 483 -24.47 -3.55 15.47
C SER A 483 -23.32 -2.65 15.00
N LYS A 484 -22.46 -2.24 15.95
CA LYS A 484 -21.27 -1.45 15.63
C LYS A 484 -20.31 -2.25 14.74
N PHE A 485 -19.71 -1.56 13.76
CA PHE A 485 -18.71 -2.14 12.87
C PHE A 485 -17.45 -2.59 13.62
N GLU A 486 -16.85 -3.68 13.14
CA GLU A 486 -15.50 -4.11 13.53
C GLU A 486 -14.45 -3.07 13.05
N ASP A 487 -13.24 -3.12 13.60
CA ASP A 487 -12.17 -2.16 13.24
C ASP A 487 -11.84 -2.17 11.73
N ASP A 488 -11.91 -3.34 11.09
CA ASP A 488 -11.63 -3.52 9.67
C ASP A 488 -12.74 -2.96 8.76
N GLU A 489 -13.98 -3.01 9.21
CA GLU A 489 -15.15 -2.40 8.57
C GLU A 489 -15.16 -0.88 8.78
N MET A 490 -14.85 -0.44 9.99
CA MET A 490 -14.84 0.97 10.38
C MET A 490 -13.78 1.76 9.60
N GLN A 491 -12.60 1.20 9.31
CA GLN A 491 -11.60 1.86 8.47
C GLN A 491 -12.09 2.08 7.02
N ILE A 492 -12.84 1.12 6.46
CA ILE A 492 -13.41 1.22 5.11
C ILE A 492 -14.52 2.27 5.13
N PHE A 493 -15.37 2.21 6.16
CA PHE A 493 -16.48 3.15 6.34
C PHE A 493 -15.99 4.60 6.50
N LYS A 494 -14.96 4.84 7.31
CA LYS A 494 -14.31 6.17 7.42
C LYS A 494 -13.72 6.64 6.10
N SER A 495 -13.23 5.73 5.27
CA SER A 495 -12.68 6.07 3.95
C SER A 495 -13.76 6.50 2.94
N LEU A 496 -15.01 6.05 3.11
CA LEU A 496 -16.15 6.55 2.31
C LEU A 496 -16.39 8.05 2.51
N GLY A 497 -16.17 8.58 3.72
CA GLY A 497 -16.33 10.02 4.00
C GLY A 497 -15.38 10.93 3.23
N ARG A 498 -14.24 10.39 2.75
CA ARG A 498 -13.28 11.14 1.93
C ARG A 498 -13.80 11.36 0.51
N ILE A 499 -14.83 10.63 0.10
CA ILE A 499 -15.45 10.78 -1.21
C ILE A 499 -16.42 11.96 -1.13
N THR A 500 -16.04 13.11 -1.66
CA THR A 500 -16.78 14.37 -1.56
C THR A 500 -17.61 14.69 -2.81
N ASP A 501 -17.96 13.68 -3.62
CA ASP A 501 -18.70 13.88 -4.87
C ASP A 501 -20.02 14.64 -4.63
N PRO A 502 -20.23 15.80 -5.30
CA PRO A 502 -21.47 16.57 -5.21
C PRO A 502 -22.55 16.06 -6.18
N HIS A 503 -22.50 14.79 -6.60
CA HIS A 503 -23.46 14.22 -7.54
C HIS A 503 -24.82 13.97 -6.86
N PRO A 504 -25.98 14.21 -7.52
CA PRO A 504 -27.31 13.97 -6.93
C PRO A 504 -27.48 12.55 -6.37
N ASP A 505 -27.10 11.53 -7.14
CA ASP A 505 -27.17 10.14 -6.67
C ASP A 505 -26.16 9.82 -5.56
N SER A 506 -25.06 10.59 -5.44
CA SER A 506 -24.12 10.44 -4.33
C SER A 506 -24.75 10.93 -3.03
N HIS A 507 -25.37 12.11 -3.02
CA HIS A 507 -26.14 12.59 -1.87
C HIS A 507 -27.21 11.57 -1.47
N ALA A 508 -28.01 11.11 -2.43
CA ALA A 508 -29.08 10.14 -2.17
C ALA A 508 -28.53 8.82 -1.58
N ASN A 509 -27.43 8.29 -2.12
CA ASN A 509 -26.83 7.07 -1.58
C ASN A 509 -26.22 7.27 -0.19
N ARG A 510 -25.64 8.45 0.14
CA ARG A 510 -25.16 8.73 1.49
C ARG A 510 -26.30 8.71 2.50
N LEU A 511 -27.45 9.32 2.17
CA LEU A 511 -28.64 9.27 3.01
C LEU A 511 -29.15 7.84 3.18
N ARG A 512 -29.18 7.04 2.10
CA ARG A 512 -29.59 5.63 2.17
C ARG A 512 -28.66 4.80 3.06
N VAL A 513 -27.36 5.02 2.99
CA VAL A 513 -26.39 4.37 3.89
C VAL A 513 -26.60 4.83 5.32
N SER A 514 -26.77 6.14 5.57
CA SER A 514 -27.06 6.69 6.90
C SER A 514 -28.33 6.09 7.52
N LEU A 515 -29.39 5.89 6.73
CA LEU A 515 -30.61 5.21 7.20
C LEU A 515 -30.36 3.72 7.49
N ALA A 516 -29.57 3.04 6.67
CA ALA A 516 -29.29 1.61 6.82
C ALA A 516 -28.47 1.28 8.08
N ILE A 517 -27.72 2.25 8.61
CA ILE A 517 -26.89 2.10 9.81
C ILE A 517 -27.40 2.93 11.00
N ALA A 518 -28.56 3.58 10.87
CA ALA A 518 -29.08 4.48 11.88
C ALA A 518 -29.23 3.79 13.25
N ASP A 519 -29.60 2.51 13.23
CA ASP A 519 -29.83 1.72 14.44
C ASP A 519 -28.51 1.26 15.10
N ALA A 520 -27.38 1.27 14.38
CA ALA A 520 -26.07 0.87 14.90
C ALA A 520 -25.39 1.95 15.76
N ASN A 521 -25.95 3.17 15.78
CA ASN A 521 -25.54 4.29 16.62
C ASN A 521 -24.03 4.56 16.60
N MET A 522 -23.53 4.81 15.38
CA MET A 522 -22.13 5.11 15.08
C MET A 522 -21.98 6.48 14.42
N GLU A 523 -20.80 7.09 14.55
CA GLU A 523 -20.50 8.36 13.92
C GLU A 523 -20.47 8.25 12.40
N LEU A 524 -21.23 9.12 11.73
CA LEU A 524 -21.26 9.20 10.28
C LEU A 524 -20.00 9.91 9.75
N PRO A 525 -19.44 9.46 8.61
CA PRO A 525 -18.21 10.02 8.07
C PRO A 525 -18.49 11.26 7.19
N TRP A 526 -19.75 11.68 7.09
CA TRP A 526 -20.22 12.88 6.40
C TRP A 526 -21.25 13.63 7.26
N ASP A 527 -21.52 14.88 6.89
CA ASP A 527 -22.51 15.72 7.54
C ASP A 527 -23.92 15.47 6.98
N LEU A 528 -24.79 14.85 7.79
CA LEU A 528 -26.14 14.50 7.37
C LEU A 528 -26.97 15.73 6.96
N LEU A 529 -26.78 16.89 7.59
CA LEU A 529 -27.54 18.10 7.29
C LEU A 529 -27.21 18.62 5.88
N GLN A 530 -25.92 18.75 5.59
CA GLN A 530 -25.43 19.21 4.28
C GLN A 530 -25.80 18.23 3.16
N GLU A 531 -25.66 16.92 3.43
CA GLU A 531 -26.01 15.89 2.45
C GLU A 531 -27.52 15.86 2.16
N THR A 532 -28.36 16.09 3.16
CA THR A 532 -29.81 16.17 2.99
C THR A 532 -30.21 17.42 2.20
N ALA A 533 -29.66 18.59 2.52
CA ALA A 533 -29.91 19.79 1.73
C ALA A 533 -29.40 19.65 0.28
N GLY A 534 -28.24 19.04 0.07
CA GLY A 534 -27.69 18.74 -1.26
C GLY A 534 -28.57 17.78 -2.07
N TYR A 535 -29.16 16.78 -1.41
CA TYR A 535 -30.17 15.88 -2.00
C TYR A 535 -31.43 16.65 -2.40
N LEU A 536 -31.99 17.46 -1.49
CA LEU A 536 -33.22 18.21 -1.73
C LEU A 536 -33.06 19.25 -2.85
N GLY A 537 -31.94 19.97 -2.86
CA GLY A 537 -31.61 20.94 -3.91
C GLY A 537 -31.46 20.30 -5.29
N LYS A 538 -31.21 18.99 -5.37
CA LYS A 538 -31.02 18.24 -6.63
C LYS A 538 -32.04 17.11 -6.81
N LEU A 539 -33.15 17.11 -6.06
CA LEU A 539 -34.11 16.01 -6.01
C LEU A 539 -34.65 15.60 -7.39
N ALA A 540 -34.90 16.60 -8.26
CA ALA A 540 -35.36 16.39 -9.63
C ALA A 540 -34.37 15.62 -10.51
N HIS A 541 -33.08 15.69 -10.19
CA HIS A 541 -31.97 15.05 -10.92
C HIS A 541 -31.52 13.72 -10.31
N VAL A 542 -32.11 13.31 -9.18
CA VAL A 542 -31.80 12.02 -8.56
C VAL A 542 -32.45 10.90 -9.36
N SER A 543 -31.64 9.92 -9.77
CA SER A 543 -32.05 8.71 -10.46
C SER A 543 -33.03 7.90 -9.62
N ALA A 544 -34.05 7.32 -10.26
CA ALA A 544 -35.10 6.55 -9.58
C ALA A 544 -34.55 5.42 -8.67
N ARG A 545 -33.42 4.80 -9.02
CA ARG A 545 -32.82 3.73 -8.23
C ARG A 545 -32.14 4.22 -6.95
N SER A 546 -31.59 5.44 -6.96
CA SER A 546 -30.93 6.04 -5.80
C SER A 546 -31.87 6.91 -4.97
N ARG A 547 -33.02 7.31 -5.53
CA ARG A 547 -34.04 8.11 -4.82
C ARG A 547 -34.52 7.40 -3.56
N LEU A 548 -34.74 8.19 -2.50
CA LEU A 548 -35.30 7.68 -1.25
C LEU A 548 -36.82 7.48 -1.41
N PRO A 549 -37.39 6.44 -0.79
CA PRO A 549 -38.84 6.36 -0.60
C PRO A 549 -39.28 7.45 0.39
N GLU A 550 -40.55 7.83 0.35
CA GLU A 550 -41.11 8.90 1.19
C GLU A 550 -40.89 8.66 2.69
N GLU A 551 -41.08 7.43 3.17
CA GLU A 551 -40.80 7.04 4.55
C GLU A 551 -39.33 7.24 4.93
N GLY A 552 -38.41 6.90 4.03
CA GLY A 552 -36.98 7.10 4.25
C GLY A 552 -36.60 8.59 4.27
N GLU A 553 -37.25 9.39 3.43
CA GLU A 553 -37.06 10.83 3.40
C GLU A 553 -37.56 11.48 4.71
N LEU A 554 -38.74 11.10 5.20
CA LEU A 554 -39.27 11.53 6.49
C LEU A 554 -38.33 11.18 7.64
N ARG A 555 -37.88 9.91 7.71
CA ARG A 555 -36.94 9.47 8.76
C ARG A 555 -35.61 10.22 8.70
N THR A 556 -35.14 10.59 7.50
CA THR A 556 -33.92 11.41 7.34
C THR A 556 -34.13 12.81 7.92
N LEU A 557 -35.28 13.43 7.66
CA LEU A 557 -35.62 14.75 8.20
C LEU A 557 -35.77 14.73 9.72
N GLU A 558 -36.36 13.68 10.29
CA GLU A 558 -36.43 13.46 11.74
C GLU A 558 -35.03 13.38 12.38
N LEU A 559 -34.11 12.63 11.77
CA LEU A 559 -32.72 12.56 12.22
C LEU A 559 -32.03 13.92 12.12
N CYS A 560 -32.25 14.67 11.04
CA CYS A 560 -31.73 16.03 10.89
C CYS A 560 -32.25 16.97 11.99
N ASP A 561 -33.53 16.88 12.34
CA ASP A 561 -34.14 17.67 13.40
C ASP A 561 -33.54 17.35 14.78
N GLN A 562 -33.31 16.06 15.06
CA GLN A 562 -32.62 15.63 16.28
C GLN A 562 -31.19 16.19 16.36
N ILE A 563 -30.44 16.16 15.25
CA ILE A 563 -29.09 16.71 15.17
C ILE A 563 -29.10 18.22 15.40
N ARG A 564 -30.03 18.97 14.77
CA ARG A 564 -30.17 20.42 14.96
C ARG A 564 -30.43 20.78 16.43
N LYS A 565 -31.42 20.12 17.06
CA LYS A 565 -31.71 20.31 18.49
C LYS A 565 -30.50 20.03 19.38
N CYS A 566 -29.71 18.99 19.05
CA CYS A 566 -28.47 18.70 19.76
C CYS A 566 -27.43 19.82 19.58
N LEU A 567 -27.24 20.33 18.35
CA LEU A 567 -26.31 21.43 18.08
C LEU A 567 -26.72 22.70 18.82
N GLU A 568 -28.00 23.07 18.83
CA GLU A 568 -28.50 24.23 19.57
C GLU A 568 -28.20 24.14 21.07
N ILE A 569 -28.43 22.98 21.70
CA ILE A 569 -28.11 22.76 23.12
C ILE A 569 -26.61 22.94 23.36
N ILE A 570 -25.77 22.37 22.49
CA ILE A 570 -24.32 22.46 22.61
C ILE A 570 -23.83 23.90 22.38
N GLN A 571 -24.34 24.60 21.37
CA GLN A 571 -24.00 25.99 21.06
C GLN A 571 -24.30 26.91 22.26
N ASN A 572 -25.48 26.77 22.86
CA ASN A 572 -25.85 27.54 24.06
C ASN A 572 -24.89 27.29 25.23
N GLU A 573 -24.43 26.06 25.44
CA GLU A 573 -23.46 25.75 26.50
C GLU A 573 -22.05 26.25 26.16
N VAL A 574 -21.63 26.14 24.91
CA VAL A 574 -20.33 26.64 24.45
C VAL A 574 -20.28 28.16 24.54
N GLU A 575 -21.37 28.86 24.22
CA GLU A 575 -21.46 30.30 24.35
C GLU A 575 -21.42 30.72 25.82
N GLN A 576 -22.11 30.01 26.72
CA GLN A 576 -21.99 30.23 28.17
C GLN A 576 -20.54 30.02 28.65
N LEU A 577 -19.82 29.02 28.14
CA LEU A 577 -18.40 28.82 28.45
C LEU A 577 -17.53 29.97 27.91
N ARG A 578 -17.77 30.43 26.67
CA ARG A 578 -17.08 31.59 26.07
C ARG A 578 -17.30 32.86 26.86
N GLN A 579 -18.53 33.10 27.34
CA GLN A 579 -18.86 34.25 28.19
C GLN A 579 -18.23 34.13 29.59
N ARG A 580 -18.22 32.92 30.18
CA ARG A 580 -17.61 32.67 31.50
C ARG A 580 -16.10 32.82 31.47
N TRP A 581 -15.45 32.41 30.39
CA TRP A 581 -14.00 32.47 30.20
C TRP A 581 -13.64 33.57 29.19
N TRP A 582 -14.00 34.81 29.53
CA TRP A 582 -13.67 36.01 28.76
C TRP A 582 -12.23 36.50 29.03
N GLY A 583 -11.61 37.14 28.03
CA GLY A 583 -10.26 37.74 28.13
C GLY A 583 -9.09 36.81 27.73
N GLN A 584 -7.85 37.31 27.80
CA GLN A 584 -6.65 36.56 27.35
C GLN A 584 -6.45 35.21 28.07
N TRP A 585 -6.64 35.17 29.38
CA TRP A 585 -6.53 33.94 30.18
C TRP A 585 -7.68 32.96 29.92
N GLY A 586 -8.86 33.48 29.56
CA GLY A 586 -10.02 32.68 29.17
C GLY A 586 -9.83 31.97 27.83
N ALA A 587 -9.25 32.65 26.84
CA ALA A 587 -8.91 32.06 25.55
C ALA A 587 -7.90 30.90 25.66
N VAL A 588 -6.86 31.06 26.51
CA VAL A 588 -5.89 29.99 26.79
C VAL A 588 -6.57 28.79 27.45
N ARG A 589 -7.50 29.05 28.38
CA ARG A 589 -8.25 27.99 29.06
C ARG A 589 -9.22 27.27 28.13
N LEU A 590 -9.92 27.98 27.24
CA LEU A 590 -10.75 27.40 26.18
C LEU A 590 -9.93 26.51 25.27
N LYS A 591 -8.77 26.99 24.82
CA LYS A 591 -7.86 26.20 23.98
C LYS A 591 -7.45 24.90 24.69
N ARG A 592 -7.05 25.00 25.97
CA ARG A 592 -6.70 23.83 26.78
C ARG A 592 -7.87 22.86 26.94
N PHE A 593 -9.08 23.37 27.13
CA PHE A 593 -10.30 22.56 27.24
C PHE A 593 -10.61 21.81 25.94
N VAL A 594 -10.41 22.45 24.78
CA VAL A 594 -10.56 21.81 23.46
C VAL A 594 -9.49 20.74 23.24
N GLU A 595 -8.22 21.00 23.58
CA GLU A 595 -7.14 20.01 23.51
C GLU A 595 -7.45 18.76 24.35
N LEU A 596 -7.98 18.96 25.56
CA LEU A 596 -8.47 17.88 26.41
C LEU A 596 -9.69 17.20 25.81
N LEU A 597 -10.58 17.91 25.14
CA LEU A 597 -11.71 17.30 24.44
C LEU A 597 -11.25 16.48 23.23
N GLU A 598 -10.17 16.83 22.55
CA GLU A 598 -9.70 16.17 21.33
C GLU A 598 -8.85 14.93 21.63
N SER A 599 -7.86 15.02 22.51
CA SER A 599 -6.87 13.96 22.72
C SER A 599 -7.10 13.15 23.99
N GLU A 600 -7.32 11.84 23.84
CA GLU A 600 -7.40 10.92 24.99
C GLU A 600 -6.06 10.80 25.73
N LYS A 601 -4.93 10.95 25.02
CA LYS A 601 -3.59 10.97 25.63
C LYS A 601 -3.44 12.19 26.54
N GLU A 602 -3.91 13.34 26.09
CA GLU A 602 -3.84 14.55 26.91
C GLU A 602 -4.75 14.47 28.13
N ARG A 603 -5.93 13.85 28.04
CA ARG A 603 -6.77 13.58 29.22
C ARG A 603 -6.07 12.71 30.27
N LYS A 604 -5.28 11.72 29.84
CA LYS A 604 -4.52 10.84 30.74
C LYS A 604 -3.33 11.54 31.39
N LEU A 605 -2.78 12.55 30.72
CA LEU A 605 -1.66 13.38 31.22
C LEU A 605 -2.13 14.63 31.98
N ALA A 606 -3.41 14.97 31.90
CA ALA A 606 -3.99 16.15 32.53
C ALA A 606 -4.08 16.00 34.06
N ASN A 607 -4.10 17.13 34.74
CA ASN A 607 -4.39 17.16 36.17
C ASN A 607 -5.80 16.60 36.43
N PHE A 608 -5.98 15.87 37.53
CA PHE A 608 -7.26 15.23 37.88
C PHE A 608 -8.45 16.20 37.81
N GLN A 609 -8.26 17.45 38.25
CA GLN A 609 -9.29 18.49 38.21
C GLN A 609 -9.73 18.87 36.78
N GLU A 610 -8.78 18.99 35.84
CA GLU A 610 -9.06 19.36 34.44
C GLU A 610 -9.80 18.24 33.71
N ALA A 611 -9.35 16.98 33.91
CA ALA A 611 -10.01 15.81 33.35
C ALA A 611 -11.44 15.67 33.90
N GLN A 612 -11.63 15.90 35.21
CA GLN A 612 -12.93 15.83 35.85
C GLN A 612 -13.88 16.94 35.39
N GLU A 613 -13.38 18.15 35.12
CA GLU A 613 -14.17 19.28 34.60
C GLU A 613 -14.77 18.94 33.22
N VAL A 614 -13.96 18.43 32.29
CA VAL A 614 -14.43 17.98 30.95
C VAL A 614 -15.45 16.85 31.08
N GLU A 615 -15.21 15.88 31.96
CA GLU A 615 -16.12 14.77 32.19
C GLU A 615 -17.46 15.20 32.81
N GLN A 616 -17.44 16.15 33.73
CA GLN A 616 -18.64 16.70 34.35
C GLN A 616 -19.45 17.48 33.32
N TRP A 617 -18.80 18.27 32.48
CA TRP A 617 -19.45 19.01 31.40
C TRP A 617 -20.13 18.08 30.39
N LEU A 618 -19.44 17.03 29.92
CA LEU A 618 -20.05 16.01 29.04
C LEU A 618 -21.23 15.29 29.72
N ARG A 619 -21.14 15.02 31.03
CA ARG A 619 -22.26 14.44 31.80
C ARG A 619 -23.45 15.39 31.93
N GLN A 620 -23.20 16.69 32.08
CA GLN A 620 -24.24 17.71 32.13
C GLN A 620 -24.96 17.83 30.78
N LEU A 621 -24.20 17.84 29.67
CA LEU A 621 -24.77 17.80 28.33
C LEU A 621 -25.62 16.54 28.11
N LEU A 622 -25.11 15.36 28.47
CA LEU A 622 -25.88 14.12 28.40
C LEU A 622 -27.20 14.18 29.19
N ARG A 623 -27.20 14.83 30.36
CA ARG A 623 -28.44 15.03 31.13
C ARG A 623 -29.42 15.96 30.41
N LYS A 624 -28.94 17.05 29.81
CA LYS A 624 -29.75 17.97 29.00
C LYS A 624 -30.32 17.27 27.76
N MET A 625 -29.52 16.49 27.04
CA MET A 625 -29.98 15.70 25.89
C MET A 625 -31.07 14.69 26.27
N ARG A 626 -30.90 13.97 27.39
CA ARG A 626 -31.91 13.03 27.89
C ARG A 626 -33.21 13.74 28.30
N ALA A 627 -33.11 14.93 28.89
CA ALA A 627 -34.29 15.73 29.23
C ALA A 627 -35.09 16.15 27.97
N SER A 628 -34.38 16.40 26.87
CA SER A 628 -34.96 16.70 25.55
C SER A 628 -35.31 15.47 24.71
N GLN A 629 -35.25 14.25 25.29
CA GLN A 629 -35.54 12.98 24.61
C GLN A 629 -34.66 12.69 23.38
N LEU A 630 -33.41 13.17 23.36
CA LEU A 630 -32.47 12.96 22.27
C LEU A 630 -31.58 11.74 22.56
N PRO A 631 -31.63 10.66 21.76
CA PRO A 631 -30.79 9.48 21.94
C PRO A 631 -29.39 9.79 21.41
N GLN A 632 -28.48 10.19 22.30
CA GLN A 632 -27.09 10.50 21.95
C GLN A 632 -26.12 9.87 22.95
N THR A 633 -25.00 9.39 22.45
CA THR A 633 -23.89 8.87 23.24
C THR A 633 -22.91 9.98 23.64
N LYS A 634 -22.06 9.68 24.64
CA LYS A 634 -21.00 10.60 25.07
C LYS A 634 -20.01 10.93 23.93
N GLU A 635 -19.78 9.97 23.04
CA GLU A 635 -18.86 10.08 21.90
C GLU A 635 -19.42 10.99 20.81
N GLU A 636 -20.69 10.82 20.46
CA GLU A 636 -21.39 11.70 19.50
C GLU A 636 -21.43 13.14 20.00
N ILE A 637 -21.82 13.36 21.26
CA ILE A 637 -21.82 14.70 21.87
C ILE A 637 -20.43 15.32 21.86
N ARG A 638 -19.39 14.52 22.12
CA ARG A 638 -17.99 14.99 22.05
C ARG A 638 -17.62 15.42 20.64
N SER A 639 -17.95 14.63 19.62
CA SER A 639 -17.68 15.00 18.21
C SER A 639 -18.43 16.26 17.81
N MET A 640 -19.72 16.36 18.15
CA MET A 640 -20.54 17.55 17.89
C MET A 640 -20.02 18.79 18.63
N ALA A 641 -19.59 18.64 19.89
CA ALA A 641 -18.97 19.72 20.65
C ALA A 641 -17.68 20.22 19.99
N LEU A 642 -16.81 19.32 19.51
CA LEU A 642 -15.60 19.71 18.79
C LEU A 642 -15.92 20.49 17.51
N LYS A 643 -16.98 20.10 16.77
CA LYS A 643 -17.46 20.86 15.60
C LYS A 643 -17.90 22.27 15.99
N VAL A 644 -18.70 22.42 17.05
CA VAL A 644 -19.18 23.73 17.53
C VAL A 644 -18.04 24.60 18.04
N PHE A 645 -17.05 24.05 18.74
CA PHE A 645 -15.86 24.80 19.15
C PHE A 645 -15.02 25.29 17.97
N GLY A 646 -15.06 24.57 16.84
CA GLY A 646 -14.47 24.97 15.56
C GLY A 646 -15.33 25.93 14.72
N ASP A 647 -16.30 26.62 15.34
CA ASP A 647 -17.21 27.59 14.71
C ASP A 647 -18.05 26.99 13.57
N TYR A 648 -18.43 25.71 13.68
CA TYR A 648 -19.41 25.11 12.78
C TYR A 648 -20.79 25.75 12.99
N GLU A 649 -21.31 26.36 11.94
CA GLU A 649 -22.69 26.85 11.85
C GLU A 649 -23.43 26.15 10.71
N VAL A 650 -24.72 25.89 10.92
CA VAL A 650 -25.59 25.34 9.88
C VAL A 650 -25.91 26.47 8.91
N ASP A 651 -25.67 26.26 7.62
CA ASP A 651 -25.98 27.25 6.60
C ASP A 651 -27.51 27.54 6.58
N PRO A 652 -27.94 28.82 6.61
CA PRO A 652 -29.36 29.16 6.65
C PRO A 652 -30.19 28.60 5.49
N ASN A 653 -29.58 28.40 4.31
CA ASN A 653 -30.29 27.78 3.18
C ASN A 653 -30.52 26.28 3.41
N THR A 654 -29.59 25.62 4.11
CA THR A 654 -29.73 24.22 4.54
C THR A 654 -30.94 24.09 5.48
N GLU A 655 -31.06 24.95 6.49
CA GLU A 655 -32.20 24.93 7.41
C GLU A 655 -33.53 25.17 6.69
N LEU A 656 -33.57 26.20 5.83
CA LEU A 656 -34.75 26.55 5.06
C LEU A 656 -35.19 25.40 4.13
N ALA A 657 -34.23 24.71 3.50
CA ALA A 657 -34.51 23.58 2.63
C ALA A 657 -35.16 22.41 3.39
N LEU A 658 -34.62 22.08 4.57
CA LEU A 658 -35.13 21.01 5.43
C LEU A 658 -36.55 21.31 5.92
N ASP A 659 -36.77 22.53 6.44
CA ASP A 659 -38.06 22.95 6.98
C ASP A 659 -39.15 23.02 5.91
N ASN A 660 -38.82 23.55 4.73
CA ASN A 660 -39.75 23.61 3.61
C ASN A 660 -40.16 22.21 3.16
N ARG A 661 -39.22 21.26 3.14
CA ARG A 661 -39.51 19.89 2.73
C ARG A 661 -40.33 19.13 3.76
N SER A 662 -40.00 19.28 5.04
CA SER A 662 -40.77 18.69 6.15
C SER A 662 -42.24 19.16 6.08
N LYS A 663 -42.48 20.47 6.01
CA LYS A 663 -43.84 21.05 5.86
C LYS A 663 -44.56 20.57 4.60
N TYR A 664 -43.85 20.34 3.50
CA TYR A 664 -44.42 19.81 2.26
C TYR A 664 -44.90 18.37 2.42
N LEU A 665 -44.09 17.49 3.02
CA LEU A 665 -44.43 16.09 3.24
C LEU A 665 -45.58 15.94 4.24
N GLU A 666 -45.59 16.73 5.32
CA GLU A 666 -46.72 16.77 6.27
C GLU A 666 -48.05 17.13 5.59
N ARG A 667 -48.01 18.11 4.66
CA ARG A 667 -49.21 18.50 3.89
C ARG A 667 -49.65 17.45 2.88
N LEU A 668 -48.73 16.66 2.34
CA LEU A 668 -49.06 15.52 1.46
C LEU A 668 -49.69 14.38 2.25
N GLY A 669 -49.07 13.96 3.37
CA GLY A 669 -49.62 12.92 4.24
C GLY A 669 -50.98 13.29 4.85
N GLY A 670 -51.22 14.59 5.07
CA GLY A 670 -52.52 15.11 5.49
C GLY A 670 -53.62 15.07 4.42
N ARG A 671 -53.29 14.91 3.12
CA ARG A 671 -54.29 14.82 2.03
C ARG A 671 -54.85 13.42 1.83
N ASP A 672 -54.12 12.36 2.13
CA ASP A 672 -54.62 10.98 2.02
C ASP A 672 -55.66 10.62 3.10
N GLY A 673 -55.79 11.45 4.15
CA GLY A 673 -56.88 11.38 5.14
C GLY A 673 -58.20 12.01 4.66
N ALA A 674 -58.19 12.78 3.57
CA ALA A 674 -59.39 13.34 2.96
C ALA A 674 -59.79 12.44 1.78
N ARG A 675 -60.80 11.58 2.01
CA ARG A 675 -61.49 10.87 0.92
C ARG A 675 -61.82 11.86 -0.21
N PRO A 676 -61.57 11.52 -1.49
CA PRO A 676 -62.05 12.33 -2.59
C PRO A 676 -63.58 12.26 -2.59
N GLY A 677 -64.20 13.31 -2.10
CA GLY A 677 -65.63 13.45 -1.95
C GLY A 677 -65.94 14.91 -1.66
N GLU A 678 -65.70 15.75 -2.66
CA GLU A 678 -66.54 16.88 -3.10
C GLU A 678 -65.97 17.52 -4.36
#